data_AF-A0A8J3MWT2-F1
#
_entry.id   AF-A0A8J3MWT2-F1
#
_cell.length_a   1.000
_cell.length_b   1.000
_cell.length_c   1.000
_cell.angle_alpha   90.00
_cell.angle_beta   90.00
_cell.angle_gamma   90.00
#
_symmetry.space_group_name_H-M   'P 1'
#
loop_
_entity.id
_entity.type
_entity.pdbx_description
1 polymer ?
#
loop_
_entity_poly.entity_id
_entity_poly.type
_entity_poly.pdbx_seq_one_letter_code
_entity_poly.pdbx_strand_id
1 'polypeptide(L)'
;MSVVLALAIVVLLGYGATQIVGAVSPHMTAQDLHLPPQALNAPVTGVLPDNQPLHAALTFKIDPKAMEQAKNKDHRLAENNNLADTLGIKDSDYQRIQQFFQGPGAKLQLSKSRTRMTIDAPAGTLAKILQTRFVVHQLNGETFFTPDPKKMPQLPNDIAEKILAVTGLDNYGAVAQSSLNFNPTTAQKSSQAQASCTYASGAITPAQMAHAYGADSLWQQGFTGKGRTINLVEIGSFDSSDTQTYFDCIGFRGTLETINVHESVMPEMGETALDIEMAAAMAPEITIKNYQSYRTGNGNHTAGAWLDIDDALNRIIDDNTGTAHAGDVVSVSMIGGETYFDQNVRDAINQSMQVLSEGLGLTVYVSSGDCGAYMSGNTNNLEVGFPASSPYAVAVGGTRLYTDSVGNRTNEIAWSGPIVSGQSCNNSWGSTGGLSEVYARPAWQKGWFGVENPTYTNGKRQTPDISAIAINVAFTFNGINGYAGGTSISAPVLAAGMVLVNQKLLSAKVALPVGPQQFYNLNTAQARINSAYYDVVSGDNHYYTTTAGWDFVTGLGVPNLVGLASTMTSPQPNNGRLLQLQSNGYMYLYNGQGWHSWTSIAGNTALANVVANDNYIYAMHKDGTILTYTGGTVNAWRIIGNNTSTIAITADSVGHLYQLRKGGQIWQYGGNGVDNWIELDDNSLTTAIAASGNGQLYQLRSSGQVLKYAGQGLHSWTQVDQNTSNKAIAVGGNNLYVLHTKGDIWQLIGAPGPG
;
A
#
# COMPACT_ATOMS: atom_id res chain seq x y z
N MET A 1 -36.26 -47.76 70.48
CA MET A 1 -36.19 -46.32 70.11
C MET A 1 -36.58 -46.25 68.65
N SER A 2 -37.89 -46.28 68.39
CA SER A 2 -38.70 -45.12 67.98
C SER A 2 -38.45 -44.81 66.48
N VAL A 3 -39.19 -45.39 65.51
CA VAL A 3 -40.61 -45.09 65.10
C VAL A 3 -40.61 -43.72 64.38
N VAL A 4 -40.96 -43.54 63.10
CA VAL A 4 -42.20 -43.89 62.35
C VAL A 4 -41.96 -44.06 60.83
N LEU A 5 -42.82 -44.88 60.23
CA LEU A 5 -42.99 -45.31 58.84
C LEU A 5 -44.19 -44.56 58.17
N ALA A 6 -44.18 -44.44 56.83
CA ALA A 6 -45.38 -44.38 55.94
C ALA A 6 -46.26 -43.10 55.97
N LEU A 7 -47.05 -42.69 54.96
CA LEU A 7 -47.54 -43.26 53.69
C LEU A 7 -48.09 -42.11 52.79
N ALA A 8 -48.03 -42.33 51.46
CA ALA A 8 -48.85 -41.86 50.31
C ALA A 8 -49.88 -40.70 50.40
N ILE A 9 -50.00 -39.93 49.30
CA ILE A 9 -51.23 -39.78 48.48
C ILE A 9 -50.88 -39.16 47.11
N VAL A 10 -51.33 -39.84 46.05
CA VAL A 10 -51.48 -39.36 44.67
C VAL A 10 -52.85 -38.71 44.55
N VAL A 11 -52.98 -37.44 44.10
CA VAL A 11 -54.07 -36.91 43.24
C VAL A 11 -53.61 -35.62 42.54
N LEU A 12 -53.34 -35.73 41.23
CA LEU A 12 -53.84 -34.92 40.11
C LEU A 12 -54.35 -33.47 40.33
N LEU A 13 -53.83 -32.58 39.45
CA LEU A 13 -54.42 -31.38 38.81
C LEU A 13 -53.75 -30.05 39.12
N GLY A 14 -53.06 -29.54 38.09
CA GLY A 14 -52.54 -28.18 38.02
C GLY A 14 -51.76 -28.00 36.73
N TYR A 15 -52.45 -28.00 35.59
CA TYR A 15 -51.92 -27.54 34.30
C TYR A 15 -51.49 -26.08 34.46
N GLY A 16 -50.22 -25.86 34.82
CA GLY A 16 -49.54 -24.60 34.60
C GLY A 16 -49.10 -24.58 33.15
N ALA A 17 -49.83 -23.87 32.30
CA ALA A 17 -49.40 -23.58 30.94
C ALA A 17 -48.08 -22.81 30.98
N THR A 18 -46.95 -23.52 30.87
CA THR A 18 -45.73 -22.92 30.33
C THR A 18 -46.09 -22.46 28.93
N GLN A 19 -46.23 -21.14 28.77
CA GLN A 19 -46.22 -20.53 27.46
C GLN A 19 -44.96 -21.01 26.75
N ILE A 20 -45.15 -21.87 25.76
CA ILE A 20 -44.20 -22.00 24.66
C ILE A 20 -44.20 -20.60 24.04
N VAL A 21 -43.25 -19.76 24.47
CA VAL A 21 -42.85 -18.61 23.66
C VAL A 21 -42.39 -19.26 22.37
N GLY A 22 -43.25 -19.23 21.36
CA GLY A 22 -42.92 -19.74 20.03
C GLY A 22 -41.59 -19.11 19.66
N ALA A 23 -40.58 -19.94 19.42
CA ALA A 23 -39.33 -19.47 18.84
C ALA A 23 -39.75 -18.74 17.56
N VAL A 24 -39.67 -17.41 17.58
CA VAL A 24 -39.86 -16.60 16.38
C VAL A 24 -38.79 -17.12 15.43
N SER A 25 -39.22 -17.83 14.37
CA SER A 25 -38.30 -18.27 13.33
C SER A 25 -37.49 -17.04 12.91
N PRO A 26 -36.15 -17.09 12.96
CA PRO A 26 -35.35 -15.93 12.63
C PRO A 26 -35.76 -15.45 11.24
N HIS A 27 -35.98 -14.14 11.11
CA HIS A 27 -36.17 -13.56 9.79
C HIS A 27 -34.95 -13.88 8.94
N MET A 28 -35.20 -14.44 7.76
CA MET A 28 -34.17 -14.86 6.81
C MET A 28 -34.06 -13.81 5.71
N THR A 29 -32.84 -13.51 5.29
CA THR A 29 -32.51 -12.64 4.17
C THR A 29 -31.89 -13.48 3.06
N ALA A 30 -32.43 -13.34 1.85
CA ALA A 30 -31.83 -13.88 0.64
C ALA A 30 -30.48 -13.20 0.38
N GLN A 31 -29.44 -13.99 0.16
CA GLN A 31 -28.11 -13.50 -0.20
C GLN A 31 -28.01 -13.41 -1.71
N ASP A 32 -27.81 -12.19 -2.20
CA ASP A 32 -27.43 -11.97 -3.59
C ASP A 32 -25.92 -12.23 -3.72
N LEU A 33 -25.54 -13.15 -4.63
CA LEU A 33 -24.13 -13.38 -4.95
C LEU A 33 -23.61 -12.38 -5.97
N HIS A 34 -24.47 -11.48 -6.46
CA HIS A 34 -24.15 -10.46 -7.45
C HIS A 34 -23.57 -11.02 -8.76
N LEU A 35 -24.03 -12.22 -9.12
CA LEU A 35 -23.69 -12.87 -10.37
C LEU A 35 -24.24 -12.08 -11.58
N PRO A 36 -23.46 -11.93 -12.66
CA PRO A 36 -23.93 -11.26 -13.86
C PRO A 36 -25.23 -11.87 -14.41
N PRO A 37 -26.17 -11.07 -14.95
CA PRO A 37 -27.44 -11.59 -15.46
C PRO A 37 -27.31 -12.70 -16.49
N GLN A 38 -26.26 -12.68 -17.31
CA GLN A 38 -25.98 -13.73 -18.29
C GLN A 38 -25.68 -15.09 -17.64
N ALA A 39 -25.05 -15.11 -16.46
CA ALA A 39 -24.76 -16.33 -15.71
C ALA A 39 -26.04 -16.89 -15.09
N LEU A 40 -26.82 -16.04 -14.40
CA LEU A 40 -28.08 -16.43 -13.76
C LEU A 40 -29.14 -16.91 -14.77
N ASN A 41 -29.14 -16.34 -15.98
CA ASN A 41 -30.06 -16.73 -17.04
C ASN A 41 -29.54 -17.87 -17.94
N ALA A 42 -28.32 -18.36 -17.72
CA ALA A 42 -27.75 -19.44 -18.51
C ALA A 42 -28.59 -20.73 -18.34
N PRO A 43 -28.73 -21.56 -19.40
CA PRO A 43 -29.49 -22.80 -19.30
C PRO A 43 -28.95 -23.74 -18.21
N VAL A 44 -29.84 -24.19 -17.33
CA VAL A 44 -29.52 -25.22 -16.33
C VAL A 44 -29.46 -26.58 -17.03
N THR A 45 -28.31 -27.24 -16.95
CA THR A 45 -28.06 -28.55 -17.58
C THR A 45 -28.13 -29.70 -16.56
N GLY A 46 -28.10 -29.40 -15.26
CA GLY A 46 -28.18 -30.41 -14.21
C GLY A 46 -28.21 -29.83 -12.80
N VAL A 47 -28.17 -30.73 -11.82
CA VAL A 47 -28.04 -30.40 -10.39
C VAL A 47 -26.63 -30.79 -9.96
N LEU A 48 -25.99 -29.95 -9.13
CA LEU A 48 -24.69 -30.28 -8.57
C LEU A 48 -24.83 -31.47 -7.60
N PRO A 49 -24.00 -32.53 -7.68
CA PRO A 49 -24.13 -33.68 -6.78
C PRO A 49 -24.04 -33.29 -5.29
N ASP A 50 -24.92 -33.83 -4.45
CA ASP A 50 -24.97 -33.51 -3.01
C ASP A 50 -23.66 -33.77 -2.27
N ASN A 51 -22.87 -34.73 -2.74
CA ASN A 51 -21.57 -35.10 -2.18
C ASN A 51 -20.39 -34.30 -2.76
N GLN A 52 -20.63 -33.40 -3.72
CA GLN A 52 -19.60 -32.51 -4.25
C GLN A 52 -19.04 -31.67 -3.10
N PRO A 53 -17.73 -31.70 -2.83
CA PRO A 53 -17.11 -30.80 -1.86
C PRO A 53 -17.23 -29.36 -2.35
N LEU A 54 -17.71 -28.47 -1.49
CA LEU A 54 -17.70 -27.02 -1.72
C LEU A 54 -16.84 -26.35 -0.66
N HIS A 55 -16.07 -25.37 -1.10
CA HIS A 55 -15.34 -24.43 -0.25
C HIS A 55 -16.00 -23.07 -0.38
N ALA A 56 -16.70 -22.62 0.67
CA ALA A 56 -17.29 -21.29 0.72
C ALA A 56 -16.57 -20.41 1.75
N ALA A 57 -16.67 -19.09 1.59
CA ALA A 57 -16.14 -18.15 2.55
C ALA A 57 -17.14 -17.02 2.84
N LEU A 58 -17.12 -16.58 4.10
CA LEU A 58 -17.81 -15.37 4.57
C LEU A 58 -16.74 -14.33 4.91
N THR A 59 -16.74 -13.21 4.20
CA THR A 59 -15.94 -12.03 4.56
C THR A 59 -16.81 -11.11 5.42
N PHE A 60 -16.34 -10.75 6.61
CA PHE A 60 -17.09 -9.91 7.54
C PHE A 60 -16.78 -8.43 7.32
N LYS A 61 -17.78 -7.55 7.48
CA LYS A 61 -17.59 -6.11 7.40
C LYS A 61 -16.65 -5.62 8.49
N ILE A 62 -15.66 -4.81 8.11
CA ILE A 62 -14.78 -4.10 9.03
C ILE A 62 -15.36 -2.70 9.32
N ASP A 63 -15.36 -2.29 10.59
CA ASP A 63 -15.70 -0.91 10.95
C ASP A 63 -14.61 0.05 10.42
N PRO A 64 -14.94 1.03 9.56
CA PRO A 64 -13.98 1.99 9.04
C PRO A 64 -13.20 2.74 10.13
N LYS A 65 -13.83 3.00 11.29
CA LYS A 65 -13.14 3.63 12.43
C LYS A 65 -12.11 2.70 13.05
N ALA A 66 -12.40 1.41 13.11
CA ALA A 66 -11.46 0.42 13.61
C ALA A 66 -10.28 0.24 12.63
N MET A 67 -10.54 0.27 11.33
CA MET A 67 -9.47 0.26 10.32
C MET A 67 -8.57 1.50 10.44
N GLU A 68 -9.16 2.68 10.58
CA GLU A 68 -8.39 3.92 10.78
C GLU A 68 -7.56 3.88 12.08
N GLN A 69 -8.07 3.26 13.14
CA GLN A 69 -7.29 3.02 14.36
C GLN A 69 -6.13 2.05 14.13
N ALA A 70 -6.34 0.98 13.37
CA ALA A 70 -5.28 0.02 13.03
C ALA A 70 -4.17 0.68 12.21
N LYS A 71 -4.54 1.48 11.21
CA LYS A 71 -3.65 2.25 10.32
C LYS A 71 -2.79 3.28 11.06
N ASN A 72 -3.32 3.88 12.13
CA ASN A 72 -2.62 4.91 12.89
C ASN A 72 -1.66 4.36 13.95
N LYS A 73 -1.64 3.03 14.17
CA LYS A 73 -0.62 2.41 15.03
C LYS A 73 0.72 2.43 14.30
N ASP A 74 1.80 2.64 15.04
CA ASP A 74 3.13 2.68 14.44
C ASP A 74 3.58 1.28 14.03
N HIS A 75 3.31 0.90 12.78
CA HIS A 75 3.72 -0.38 12.20
C HIS A 75 5.25 -0.59 12.18
N ARG A 76 6.06 0.41 12.57
CA ARG A 76 7.53 0.27 12.77
C ARG A 76 7.91 -0.40 14.08
N LEU A 77 7.04 -0.37 15.08
CA LEU A 77 7.30 -0.95 16.39
C LEU A 77 6.64 -2.31 16.41
N ALA A 78 7.44 -3.34 16.67
CA ALA A 78 7.04 -4.73 16.86
C ALA A 78 6.03 -4.91 18.00
N GLU A 79 4.82 -4.35 17.86
CA GLU A 79 3.75 -4.48 18.83
C GLU A 79 2.78 -5.54 18.32
N ASN A 80 2.40 -6.44 19.23
CA ASN A 80 1.38 -7.46 19.02
C ASN A 80 0.06 -6.79 18.62
N ASN A 81 -0.13 -6.52 17.33
CA ASN A 81 -1.39 -6.07 16.79
C ASN A 81 -2.35 -7.26 16.86
N ASN A 82 -3.11 -7.36 17.94
CA ASN A 82 -4.27 -8.24 17.98
C ASN A 82 -5.35 -7.67 17.04
N LEU A 83 -5.15 -7.82 15.73
CA LEU A 83 -6.10 -7.40 14.71
C LEU A 83 -7.48 -8.02 14.95
N ALA A 84 -7.52 -9.21 15.55
CA ALA A 84 -8.73 -9.91 15.95
C ALA A 84 -9.65 -9.04 16.83
N ASP A 85 -9.09 -8.36 17.83
CA ASP A 85 -9.84 -7.51 18.77
C ASP A 85 -10.22 -6.15 18.16
N THR A 86 -9.47 -5.70 17.15
CA THR A 86 -9.67 -4.38 16.54
C THR A 86 -10.62 -4.46 15.36
N LEU A 87 -10.37 -5.37 14.40
CA LEU A 87 -11.07 -5.44 13.11
C LEU A 87 -12.13 -6.55 13.05
N GLY A 88 -11.95 -7.61 13.85
CA GLY A 88 -12.66 -8.86 13.70
C GLY A 88 -14.05 -8.92 14.36
N ILE A 89 -14.82 -9.96 14.01
CA ILE A 89 -16.11 -10.22 14.65
C ILE A 89 -15.94 -10.70 16.10
N LYS A 90 -16.93 -10.40 16.95
CA LYS A 90 -16.93 -10.78 18.37
C LYS A 90 -17.15 -12.29 18.55
N ASP A 91 -16.77 -12.82 19.72
CA ASP A 91 -16.99 -14.24 20.05
C ASP A 91 -18.45 -14.66 20.02
N SER A 92 -19.35 -13.80 20.51
CA SER A 92 -20.79 -14.05 20.45
C SER A 92 -21.29 -14.18 19.01
N ASP A 93 -20.76 -13.37 18.10
CA ASP A 93 -21.12 -13.41 16.68
C ASP A 93 -20.59 -14.67 16.03
N TYR A 94 -19.33 -15.03 16.30
CA TYR A 94 -18.74 -16.26 15.80
C TYR A 94 -19.50 -17.50 16.29
N GLN A 95 -19.84 -17.59 17.57
CA GLN A 95 -20.62 -18.71 18.11
C GLN A 95 -21.99 -18.82 17.43
N ARG A 96 -22.66 -17.69 17.20
CA ARG A 96 -23.96 -17.63 16.51
C ARG A 96 -23.86 -18.11 15.06
N ILE A 97 -22.81 -17.70 14.34
CA ILE A 97 -22.52 -18.13 12.96
C ILE A 97 -22.17 -19.61 12.92
N GLN A 98 -21.32 -20.06 13.84
CA GLN A 98 -20.91 -21.46 13.95
C GLN A 98 -22.11 -22.37 14.18
N GLN A 99 -23.03 -21.98 15.07
CA GLN A 99 -24.29 -22.73 15.30
C GLN A 99 -25.16 -22.81 14.05
N PHE A 100 -25.18 -21.76 13.23
CA PHE A 100 -25.99 -21.75 12.01
C PHE A 100 -25.40 -22.66 10.91
N PHE A 101 -24.08 -22.64 10.73
CA PHE A 101 -23.39 -23.46 9.71
C PHE A 101 -23.01 -24.86 10.19
N GLN A 102 -23.42 -25.27 11.39
CA GLN A 102 -23.26 -26.65 11.85
C GLN A 102 -24.05 -27.61 10.96
N GLY A 103 -23.37 -28.65 10.46
CA GLY A 103 -24.00 -29.70 9.66
C GLY A 103 -23.06 -30.88 9.39
N PRO A 104 -23.60 -32.01 8.91
CA PRO A 104 -22.79 -33.19 8.59
C PRO A 104 -21.70 -32.85 7.55
N GLY A 105 -20.45 -33.14 7.90
CA GLY A 105 -19.29 -32.91 7.04
C GLY A 105 -18.84 -31.46 6.92
N ALA A 106 -19.47 -30.51 7.63
CA ALA A 106 -19.05 -29.11 7.63
C ALA A 106 -17.82 -28.89 8.52
N LYS A 107 -16.78 -28.25 7.97
CA LYS A 107 -15.60 -27.76 8.68
C LYS A 107 -15.57 -26.24 8.58
N LEU A 108 -15.50 -25.58 9.73
CA LEU A 108 -15.51 -24.13 9.84
C LEU A 108 -14.17 -23.66 10.37
N GLN A 109 -13.54 -22.70 9.69
CA GLN A 109 -12.26 -22.12 10.12
C GLN A 109 -12.35 -20.60 10.10
N LEU A 110 -12.21 -19.99 11.27
CA LEU A 110 -12.13 -18.54 11.43
C LEU A 110 -10.69 -18.09 11.26
N SER A 111 -10.46 -17.01 10.51
CA SER A 111 -9.12 -16.40 10.37
C SER A 111 -8.64 -15.84 11.71
N LYS A 112 -7.31 -15.72 11.90
CA LYS A 112 -6.73 -15.12 13.12
C LYS A 112 -7.11 -13.65 13.26
N SER A 113 -7.27 -12.92 12.15
CA SER A 113 -7.82 -11.56 12.14
C SER A 113 -9.32 -11.51 12.46
N ARG A 114 -10.02 -12.65 12.41
CA ARG A 114 -11.48 -12.79 12.55
C ARG A 114 -12.28 -11.91 11.59
N THR A 115 -11.69 -11.58 10.44
CA THR A 115 -12.33 -10.82 9.35
C THR A 115 -12.90 -11.74 8.27
N ARG A 116 -12.60 -13.04 8.32
CA ARG A 116 -13.08 -14.05 7.37
C ARG A 116 -13.29 -15.41 8.03
N MET A 117 -14.25 -16.18 7.54
CA MET A 117 -14.46 -17.58 7.93
C MET A 117 -14.68 -18.45 6.70
N THR A 118 -13.97 -19.57 6.59
CA THR A 118 -14.21 -20.58 5.54
C THR A 118 -15.13 -21.69 6.03
N ILE A 119 -15.79 -22.32 5.06
CA ILE A 119 -16.79 -23.37 5.24
C ILE A 119 -16.56 -24.43 4.17
N ASP A 120 -15.91 -25.52 4.56
CA ASP A 120 -15.79 -26.72 3.73
C ASP A 120 -16.92 -27.68 4.06
N ALA A 121 -17.79 -27.99 3.10
CA ALA A 121 -18.91 -28.89 3.31
C ALA A 121 -19.41 -29.51 1.99
N PRO A 122 -20.08 -30.67 2.03
CA PRO A 122 -20.79 -31.19 0.87
C PRO A 122 -21.87 -30.20 0.38
N ALA A 123 -22.05 -30.09 -0.94
CA ALA A 123 -23.04 -29.22 -1.57
C ALA A 123 -24.46 -29.43 -1.00
N GLY A 124 -24.85 -30.68 -0.76
CA GLY A 124 -26.14 -31.03 -0.17
C GLY A 124 -26.30 -30.56 1.29
N THR A 125 -25.20 -30.47 2.05
CA THR A 125 -25.20 -29.90 3.41
C THR A 125 -25.42 -28.38 3.34
N LEU A 126 -24.66 -27.66 2.51
CA LEU A 126 -24.82 -26.22 2.34
C LEU A 126 -26.19 -25.86 1.77
N ALA A 127 -26.71 -26.63 0.80
CA ALA A 127 -28.03 -26.43 0.23
C ALA A 127 -29.13 -26.50 1.30
N LYS A 128 -29.03 -27.42 2.27
CA LYS A 128 -29.97 -27.53 3.39
C LYS A 128 -29.86 -26.34 4.35
N ILE A 129 -28.63 -26.00 4.77
CA ILE A 129 -28.36 -24.90 5.73
C ILE A 129 -28.86 -23.56 5.14
N LEU A 130 -28.48 -23.28 3.89
CA LEU A 130 -28.80 -22.05 3.18
C LEU A 130 -30.18 -22.07 2.52
N GLN A 131 -30.97 -23.12 2.72
CA GLN A 131 -32.29 -23.29 2.12
C GLN A 131 -32.33 -23.10 0.59
N THR A 132 -31.25 -23.48 -0.11
CA THR A 132 -31.11 -23.34 -1.58
C THR A 132 -30.96 -24.71 -2.26
N ARG A 133 -30.58 -24.72 -3.54
CA ARG A 133 -30.09 -25.87 -4.33
C ARG A 133 -28.98 -25.37 -5.23
N PHE A 134 -28.00 -26.21 -5.54
CA PHE A 134 -26.96 -25.86 -6.50
C PHE A 134 -27.26 -26.48 -7.87
N VAL A 135 -27.22 -25.67 -8.91
CA VAL A 135 -27.51 -26.06 -10.30
C VAL A 135 -26.26 -25.86 -11.15
N VAL A 136 -26.14 -26.66 -12.21
CA VAL A 136 -25.05 -26.58 -13.17
C VAL A 136 -25.56 -25.92 -14.45
N HIS A 137 -24.77 -25.00 -14.99
CA HIS A 137 -25.04 -24.27 -16.22
C HIS A 137 -24.01 -24.60 -17.30
N GLN A 138 -24.38 -24.35 -18.56
CA GLN A 138 -23.43 -24.22 -19.65
C GLN A 138 -23.61 -22.89 -20.38
N LEU A 139 -22.53 -22.12 -20.53
CA LEU A 139 -22.50 -20.84 -21.24
C LEU A 139 -21.16 -20.70 -21.98
N ASN A 140 -21.19 -20.36 -23.27
CA ASN A 140 -20.00 -20.12 -24.09
C ASN A 140 -18.95 -21.25 -24.07
N GLY A 141 -19.39 -22.51 -23.89
CA GLY A 141 -18.51 -23.67 -23.80
C GLY A 141 -17.95 -23.94 -22.40
N GLU A 142 -18.21 -23.06 -21.43
CA GLU A 142 -17.83 -23.24 -20.03
C GLU A 142 -18.95 -23.90 -19.23
N THR A 143 -18.56 -24.74 -18.26
CA THR A 143 -19.47 -25.37 -17.30
C THR A 143 -19.19 -24.81 -15.91
N PHE A 144 -20.22 -24.29 -15.25
CA PHE A 144 -20.12 -23.70 -13.91
C PHE A 144 -21.37 -24.04 -13.08
N PHE A 145 -21.29 -23.92 -11.76
CA PHE A 145 -22.42 -24.07 -10.84
C PHE A 145 -22.76 -22.75 -10.16
N THR A 146 -24.02 -22.60 -9.79
CA THR A 146 -24.53 -21.47 -8.99
C THR A 146 -25.61 -21.98 -8.02
N PRO A 147 -26.01 -21.20 -7.01
CA PRO A 147 -27.29 -21.45 -6.35
C PRO A 147 -28.44 -21.24 -7.34
N ASP A 148 -29.51 -22.03 -7.21
CA ASP A 148 -30.70 -21.93 -8.05
C ASP A 148 -31.26 -20.49 -7.98
N PRO A 149 -31.30 -19.74 -9.10
CA PRO A 149 -31.78 -18.37 -9.13
C PRO A 149 -33.23 -18.22 -8.65
N LYS A 150 -34.02 -19.30 -8.66
CA LYS A 150 -35.40 -19.33 -8.14
C LYS A 150 -35.45 -19.50 -6.62
N LYS A 151 -34.33 -19.84 -5.99
CA LYS A 151 -34.23 -20.11 -4.56
C LYS A 151 -32.86 -19.70 -4.02
N MET A 152 -32.62 -18.38 -3.97
CA MET A 152 -31.37 -17.80 -3.49
C MET A 152 -31.01 -18.29 -2.07
N PRO A 153 -29.70 -18.40 -1.74
CA PRO A 153 -29.23 -18.77 -0.41
C PRO A 153 -29.81 -17.87 0.68
N GLN A 154 -30.15 -18.42 1.83
CA GLN A 154 -30.79 -17.72 2.93
C GLN A 154 -29.87 -17.69 4.15
N LEU A 155 -29.70 -16.51 4.74
CA LEU A 155 -29.03 -16.34 6.04
C LEU A 155 -29.97 -15.64 7.03
N PRO A 156 -29.89 -15.95 8.33
CA PRO A 156 -30.54 -15.15 9.36
C PRO A 156 -30.11 -13.68 9.28
N ASN A 157 -31.03 -12.73 9.46
CA ASN A 157 -30.75 -11.30 9.32
C ASN A 157 -29.58 -10.83 10.20
N ASP A 158 -29.50 -11.35 11.44
CA ASP A 158 -28.44 -11.01 12.41
C ASP A 158 -27.04 -11.45 11.95
N ILE A 159 -26.96 -12.47 11.10
CA ILE A 159 -25.73 -12.93 10.45
C ILE A 159 -25.49 -12.13 9.15
N ALA A 160 -26.52 -12.00 8.31
CA ALA A 160 -26.43 -11.33 7.01
C ALA A 160 -25.92 -9.88 7.12
N GLU A 161 -26.38 -9.13 8.13
CA GLU A 161 -25.97 -7.73 8.33
C GLU A 161 -24.46 -7.57 8.58
N LYS A 162 -23.79 -8.61 9.08
CA LYS A 162 -22.35 -8.61 9.40
C LYS A 162 -21.47 -9.02 8.22
N ILE A 163 -22.06 -9.62 7.19
CA ILE A 163 -21.32 -10.15 6.04
C ILE A 163 -21.15 -9.05 5.01
N LEU A 164 -19.90 -8.87 4.55
CA LEU A 164 -19.56 -8.06 3.38
C LEU A 164 -19.78 -8.86 2.09
N ALA A 165 -19.22 -10.08 2.04
CA ALA A 165 -19.24 -10.91 0.84
C ALA A 165 -19.39 -12.39 1.19
N VAL A 166 -20.09 -13.12 0.32
CA VAL A 166 -20.17 -14.59 0.33
C VAL A 166 -19.58 -15.10 -0.98
N THR A 167 -18.51 -15.89 -0.90
CA THR A 167 -17.82 -16.45 -2.07
C THR A 167 -17.76 -17.98 -2.01
N GLY A 168 -17.54 -18.63 -3.15
CA GLY A 168 -17.41 -20.09 -3.26
C GLY A 168 -18.73 -20.88 -3.22
N LEU A 169 -19.87 -20.18 -3.25
CA LEU A 169 -21.20 -20.79 -3.49
C LEU A 169 -21.53 -20.92 -4.98
N ASP A 170 -20.68 -20.39 -5.83
CA ASP A 170 -20.65 -20.54 -7.27
C ASP A 170 -19.18 -20.60 -7.73
N ASN A 171 -18.97 -20.96 -8.99
CA ASN A 171 -17.67 -20.83 -9.65
C ASN A 171 -17.81 -20.15 -11.02
N TYR A 172 -18.67 -19.15 -11.13
CA TYR A 172 -18.77 -18.30 -12.31
C TYR A 172 -17.86 -17.09 -12.14
N GLY A 173 -17.05 -16.75 -13.13
CA GLY A 173 -16.20 -15.56 -13.02
C GLY A 173 -15.11 -15.46 -14.06
N ALA A 174 -14.28 -14.43 -13.91
CA ALA A 174 -13.15 -14.17 -14.78
C ALA A 174 -12.15 -15.33 -14.80
N VAL A 175 -11.52 -15.55 -15.96
CA VAL A 175 -10.37 -16.43 -16.06
C VAL A 175 -9.16 -15.71 -15.47
N ALA A 176 -8.54 -16.23 -14.42
CA ALA A 176 -7.22 -15.76 -13.97
C ALA A 176 -6.21 -15.84 -15.11
N GLN A 177 -5.66 -14.69 -15.50
CA GLN A 177 -4.65 -14.61 -16.54
C GLN A 177 -3.26 -14.52 -15.88
N SER A 178 -2.38 -15.42 -16.32
CA SER A 178 -1.01 -15.58 -15.83
C SER A 178 -0.08 -16.09 -16.94
N SER A 179 -0.36 -15.74 -18.20
CA SER A 179 0.33 -16.40 -19.31
C SER A 179 1.74 -15.88 -19.48
N LEU A 180 2.70 -16.73 -19.08
CA LEU A 180 4.11 -16.55 -19.31
C LEU A 180 4.43 -16.49 -20.82
N ASN A 181 4.98 -15.36 -21.27
CA ASN A 181 5.55 -15.23 -22.61
C ASN A 181 7.04 -15.58 -22.62
N PHE A 182 7.36 -16.88 -22.68
CA PHE A 182 8.74 -17.38 -22.62
C PHE A 182 9.34 -17.70 -23.99
N ASN A 183 10.54 -17.19 -24.23
CA ASN A 183 11.35 -17.47 -25.42
C ASN A 183 12.66 -18.17 -25.01
N PRO A 184 12.81 -19.48 -25.26
CA PRO A 184 13.98 -20.25 -24.80
C PRO A 184 15.22 -20.01 -25.67
N THR A 185 16.42 -20.18 -25.10
CA THR A 185 17.71 -20.17 -25.83
C THR A 185 17.83 -21.33 -26.82
N THR A 186 17.13 -22.44 -26.56
CA THR A 186 17.14 -23.64 -27.40
C THR A 186 15.74 -24.23 -27.52
N ALA A 187 15.39 -24.78 -28.69
CA ALA A 187 14.05 -25.28 -28.99
C ALA A 187 13.66 -26.61 -28.29
N GLN A 188 14.54 -27.23 -27.49
CA GLN A 188 14.25 -28.51 -26.82
C GLN A 188 14.43 -28.43 -25.31
N LYS A 189 13.44 -28.97 -24.57
CA LYS A 189 13.52 -29.26 -23.13
C LYS A 189 14.75 -30.11 -22.87
N SER A 190 15.69 -29.59 -22.08
CA SER A 190 16.83 -30.39 -21.65
C SER A 190 16.33 -31.35 -20.55
N SER A 191 16.82 -32.59 -20.54
CA SER A 191 16.52 -33.56 -19.48
C SER A 191 17.39 -33.35 -18.23
N GLN A 192 18.27 -32.35 -18.26
CA GLN A 192 19.20 -31.97 -17.21
C GLN A 192 19.28 -30.44 -17.20
N ALA A 193 18.92 -29.81 -16.09
CA ALA A 193 19.08 -28.36 -15.90
C ALA A 193 20.49 -27.95 -16.37
N GLN A 194 20.57 -27.08 -17.39
CA GLN A 194 21.85 -26.62 -17.86
C GLN A 194 22.44 -25.69 -16.80
N ALA A 195 23.53 -26.11 -16.15
CA ALA A 195 24.32 -25.29 -15.23
C ALA A 195 25.12 -24.19 -15.98
N SER A 196 24.44 -23.41 -16.82
CA SER A 196 25.01 -22.31 -17.58
C SER A 196 24.24 -21.05 -17.22
N CYS A 197 24.92 -19.98 -16.85
CA CYS A 197 24.30 -18.68 -16.57
C CYS A 197 24.21 -17.81 -17.84
N THR A 198 24.06 -18.48 -18.99
CA THR A 198 23.98 -17.83 -20.31
C THR A 198 22.52 -17.75 -20.73
N TYR A 199 22.08 -16.54 -21.08
CA TYR A 199 20.73 -16.26 -21.55
C TYR A 199 20.74 -15.89 -23.04
N ALA A 200 19.56 -15.84 -23.65
CA ALA A 200 19.45 -15.51 -25.07
C ALA A 200 19.95 -14.08 -25.35
N SER A 201 20.55 -13.88 -26.54
CA SER A 201 21.04 -12.57 -26.97
C SER A 201 19.93 -11.53 -26.91
N GLY A 202 20.18 -10.40 -26.23
CA GLY A 202 19.22 -9.32 -26.05
C GLY A 202 18.34 -9.44 -24.79
N ALA A 203 18.49 -10.51 -24.00
CA ALA A 203 17.90 -10.58 -22.67
C ALA A 203 18.60 -9.61 -21.72
N ILE A 204 17.82 -8.87 -20.94
CA ILE A 204 18.30 -8.12 -19.77
C ILE A 204 18.59 -9.14 -18.67
N THR A 205 19.85 -9.23 -18.28
CA THR A 205 20.29 -10.13 -17.22
C THR A 205 19.86 -9.63 -15.83
N PRO A 206 19.82 -10.50 -14.81
CA PRO A 206 19.45 -10.10 -13.46
C PRO A 206 20.37 -8.99 -12.90
N ALA A 207 21.68 -9.06 -13.19
CA ALA A 207 22.64 -8.04 -12.78
C ALA A 207 22.40 -6.69 -13.47
N GLN A 208 22.11 -6.69 -14.78
CA GLN A 208 21.78 -5.45 -15.51
C GLN A 208 20.47 -4.84 -14.99
N MET A 209 19.46 -5.68 -14.70
CA MET A 209 18.21 -5.24 -14.11
C MET A 209 18.45 -4.59 -12.73
N ALA A 210 19.14 -5.28 -11.83
CA ALA A 210 19.45 -4.76 -10.51
C ALA A 210 20.22 -3.42 -10.57
N HIS A 211 21.19 -3.30 -11.47
CA HIS A 211 21.95 -2.08 -11.70
C HIS A 211 21.08 -0.94 -12.23
N ALA A 212 20.26 -1.19 -13.25
CA ALA A 212 19.42 -0.19 -13.89
C ALA A 212 18.35 0.41 -12.97
N TYR A 213 18.00 -0.29 -11.88
CA TYR A 213 17.06 0.18 -10.84
C TYR A 213 17.77 0.70 -9.58
N GLY A 214 19.10 0.59 -9.50
CA GLY A 214 19.91 0.99 -8.35
C GLY A 214 19.84 0.04 -7.16
N ALA A 215 19.39 -1.20 -7.35
CA ALA A 215 19.34 -2.20 -6.29
C ALA A 215 20.76 -2.59 -5.84
N ASP A 216 21.68 -2.78 -6.78
CA ASP A 216 23.08 -3.11 -6.49
C ASP A 216 23.80 -2.04 -5.65
N SER A 217 23.46 -0.78 -5.88
CA SER A 217 23.94 0.36 -5.12
C SER A 217 23.42 0.34 -3.67
N LEU A 218 22.21 -0.17 -3.44
CA LEU A 218 21.68 -0.42 -2.09
C LEU A 218 22.33 -1.65 -1.45
N TRP A 219 22.64 -2.70 -2.22
CA TRP A 219 23.36 -3.87 -1.73
C TRP A 219 24.76 -3.50 -1.22
N GLN A 220 25.47 -2.64 -1.95
CA GLN A 220 26.78 -2.10 -1.53
C GLN A 220 26.70 -1.29 -0.23
N GLN A 221 25.53 -0.73 0.09
CA GLN A 221 25.24 -0.05 1.36
C GLN A 221 24.81 -1.02 2.48
N GLY A 222 24.75 -2.33 2.20
CA GLY A 222 24.34 -3.37 3.15
C GLY A 222 22.83 -3.65 3.20
N PHE A 223 22.03 -3.04 2.31
CA PHE A 223 20.61 -3.32 2.18
C PHE A 223 20.40 -4.40 1.11
N THR A 224 20.32 -5.66 1.51
CA THR A 224 20.29 -6.83 0.61
C THR A 224 18.98 -7.63 0.68
N GLY A 225 17.99 -7.16 1.43
CA GLY A 225 16.76 -7.91 1.75
C GLY A 225 16.88 -8.78 3.00
N LYS A 226 18.08 -8.90 3.58
CA LYS A 226 18.33 -9.72 4.77
C LYS A 226 17.37 -9.45 5.93
N GLY A 227 16.71 -10.49 6.42
CA GLY A 227 15.77 -10.41 7.54
C GLY A 227 14.45 -9.70 7.21
N ARG A 228 14.12 -9.61 5.91
CA ARG A 228 12.84 -9.13 5.39
C ARG A 228 12.22 -10.18 4.47
N THR A 229 10.92 -10.06 4.29
CA THR A 229 10.10 -11.03 3.57
C THR A 229 9.39 -10.40 2.38
N ILE A 230 9.39 -11.11 1.26
CA ILE A 230 8.39 -10.93 0.21
C ILE A 230 7.43 -12.13 0.24
N ASN A 231 6.13 -11.85 0.29
CA ASN A 231 5.07 -12.86 0.25
C ASN A 231 4.51 -12.90 -1.17
N LEU A 232 4.70 -14.01 -1.88
CA LEU A 232 4.18 -14.23 -3.24
C LEU A 232 2.84 -14.96 -3.16
N VAL A 233 1.87 -14.53 -3.97
CA VAL A 233 0.56 -15.17 -4.10
C VAL A 233 0.48 -15.90 -5.42
N GLU A 234 0.40 -17.23 -5.36
CA GLU A 234 0.54 -18.12 -6.50
C GLU A 234 -0.62 -19.10 -6.62
N ILE A 235 -0.97 -19.48 -7.85
CA ILE A 235 -1.98 -20.51 -8.14
C ILE A 235 -1.40 -21.81 -8.70
N GLY A 236 -0.08 -21.96 -8.64
CA GLY A 236 0.65 -23.11 -9.15
C GLY A 236 1.88 -23.43 -8.32
N SER A 237 2.52 -24.55 -8.67
CA SER A 237 3.83 -24.93 -8.16
C SER A 237 4.94 -24.55 -9.15
N PHE A 238 6.19 -24.85 -8.82
CA PHE A 238 7.36 -24.60 -9.65
C PHE A 238 8.34 -25.77 -9.58
N ASP A 239 9.22 -25.88 -10.58
CA ASP A 239 10.33 -26.83 -10.54
C ASP A 239 11.46 -26.25 -9.67
N SER A 240 11.64 -26.82 -8.49
CA SER A 240 12.70 -26.39 -7.55
C SER A 240 14.12 -26.48 -8.13
N SER A 241 14.36 -27.35 -9.12
CA SER A 241 15.68 -27.48 -9.74
C SER A 241 16.01 -26.32 -10.68
N ASP A 242 15.02 -25.79 -11.39
CA ASP A 242 15.17 -24.60 -12.22
C ASP A 242 15.46 -23.38 -11.36
N THR A 243 14.64 -23.17 -10.33
CA THR A 243 14.82 -22.07 -9.38
C THR A 243 16.18 -22.14 -8.68
N GLN A 244 16.63 -23.34 -8.27
CA GLN A 244 17.96 -23.49 -7.68
C GLN A 244 19.08 -23.17 -8.68
N THR A 245 18.93 -23.57 -9.95
CA THR A 245 19.90 -23.23 -11.01
C THR A 245 19.99 -21.72 -11.20
N TYR A 246 18.85 -21.02 -11.21
CA TYR A 246 18.81 -19.56 -11.27
C TYR A 246 19.47 -18.93 -10.04
N PHE A 247 19.15 -19.40 -8.84
CA PHE A 247 19.74 -18.93 -7.58
C PHE A 247 21.27 -19.07 -7.56
N ASP A 248 21.79 -20.20 -8.01
CA ASP A 248 23.23 -20.43 -8.13
C ASP A 248 23.87 -19.44 -9.10
N CYS A 249 23.19 -19.13 -10.22
CA CYS A 249 23.67 -18.19 -11.22
C CYS A 249 23.75 -16.74 -10.73
N ILE A 250 22.79 -16.31 -9.92
CA ILE A 250 22.77 -14.93 -9.38
C ILE A 250 23.45 -14.81 -8.02
N GLY A 251 23.89 -15.93 -7.42
CA GLY A 251 24.46 -15.95 -6.08
C GLY A 251 23.45 -15.58 -4.99
N PHE A 252 22.21 -16.07 -5.12
CA PHE A 252 21.17 -15.87 -4.12
C PHE A 252 21.55 -16.54 -2.79
N ARG A 253 21.41 -15.80 -1.70
CA ARG A 253 21.78 -16.20 -0.32
C ARG A 253 20.59 -16.08 0.65
N GLY A 254 19.41 -15.78 0.12
CA GLY A 254 18.17 -15.72 0.89
C GLY A 254 17.58 -17.11 1.13
N THR A 255 16.30 -17.15 1.45
CA THR A 255 15.57 -18.39 1.71
C THR A 255 14.28 -18.44 0.90
N LEU A 256 13.94 -19.62 0.39
CA LEU A 256 12.66 -19.88 -0.26
C LEU A 256 11.84 -20.83 0.62
N GLU A 257 10.68 -20.37 1.08
CA GLU A 257 9.72 -21.14 1.85
C GLU A 257 8.44 -21.34 1.04
N THR A 258 8.11 -22.58 0.72
CA THR A 258 6.86 -22.92 0.02
C THR A 258 5.75 -23.22 1.02
N ILE A 259 4.63 -22.50 0.91
CA ILE A 259 3.49 -22.61 1.80
C ILE A 259 2.28 -23.07 0.99
N ASN A 260 1.87 -24.32 1.22
CA ASN A 260 0.64 -24.86 0.66
C ASN A 260 -0.56 -24.27 1.42
N VAL A 261 -1.39 -23.49 0.73
CA VAL A 261 -2.65 -22.99 1.28
C VAL A 261 -3.70 -24.11 1.33
N HIS A 262 -3.61 -25.07 0.40
CA HIS A 262 -4.48 -26.25 0.29
C HIS A 262 -3.67 -27.54 0.10
N GLU A 263 -4.28 -28.70 0.38
CA GLU A 263 -3.63 -30.03 0.34
C GLU A 263 -3.53 -30.66 -1.07
N SER A 264 -3.63 -29.88 -2.14
CA SER A 264 -3.77 -30.41 -3.50
C SER A 264 -2.43 -30.62 -4.23
N VAL A 265 -2.44 -31.48 -5.26
CA VAL A 265 -1.37 -31.56 -6.26
C VAL A 265 -1.55 -30.39 -7.22
N MET A 266 -0.53 -29.54 -7.34
CA MET A 266 -0.59 -28.33 -8.17
C MET A 266 0.15 -28.56 -9.48
N PRO A 267 -0.33 -28.00 -10.60
CA PRO A 267 0.46 -27.97 -11.82
C PRO A 267 1.72 -27.11 -11.62
N GLU A 268 2.82 -27.47 -12.27
CA GLU A 268 3.98 -26.58 -12.38
C GLU A 268 3.62 -25.44 -13.34
N MET A 269 3.84 -24.20 -12.91
CA MET A 269 3.53 -22.99 -13.66
C MET A 269 4.79 -22.13 -13.79
N GLY A 270 5.05 -21.70 -15.02
CA GLY A 270 6.19 -20.83 -15.29
C GLY A 270 6.06 -19.45 -14.65
N GLU A 271 4.84 -19.00 -14.38
CA GLU A 271 4.58 -17.77 -13.63
C GLU A 271 5.15 -17.84 -12.20
N THR A 272 4.89 -18.93 -11.48
CA THR A 272 5.38 -19.08 -10.11
C THR A 272 6.91 -19.13 -10.06
N ALA A 273 7.54 -19.79 -11.03
CA ALA A 273 8.99 -19.72 -11.17
C ALA A 273 9.48 -18.29 -11.48
N LEU A 274 8.78 -17.57 -12.36
CA LEU A 274 9.12 -16.19 -12.75
C LEU A 274 9.11 -15.25 -11.55
N ASP A 275 8.04 -15.26 -10.74
CA ASP A 275 7.89 -14.40 -9.58
C ASP A 275 9.00 -14.63 -8.54
N ILE A 276 9.33 -15.90 -8.28
CA ILE A 276 10.43 -16.30 -7.36
C ILE A 276 11.78 -15.81 -7.90
N GLU A 277 12.07 -16.03 -9.17
CA GLU A 277 13.33 -15.61 -9.80
C GLU A 277 13.49 -14.09 -9.80
N MET A 278 12.44 -13.35 -10.15
CA MET A 278 12.47 -11.89 -10.18
C MET A 278 12.67 -11.27 -8.79
N ALA A 279 12.04 -11.85 -7.76
CA ALA A 279 12.24 -11.42 -6.38
C ALA A 279 13.70 -11.65 -5.92
N ALA A 280 14.24 -12.83 -6.22
CA ALA A 280 15.62 -13.20 -5.86
C ALA A 280 16.67 -12.32 -6.57
N ALA A 281 16.41 -11.96 -7.84
CA ALA A 281 17.28 -11.09 -8.63
C ALA A 281 17.45 -9.69 -8.03
N MET A 282 16.38 -9.15 -7.42
CA MET A 282 16.38 -7.80 -6.88
C MET A 282 16.87 -7.72 -5.43
N ALA A 283 16.64 -8.75 -4.61
CA ALA A 283 17.00 -8.75 -3.19
C ALA A 283 17.73 -10.05 -2.80
N PRO A 284 19.07 -10.09 -2.86
CA PRO A 284 19.84 -11.35 -2.86
C PRO A 284 19.87 -12.09 -1.52
N GLU A 285 19.41 -11.50 -0.41
CA GLU A 285 19.32 -12.12 0.92
C GLU A 285 17.89 -12.10 1.48
N ILE A 286 16.87 -11.86 0.64
CA ILE A 286 15.47 -11.81 1.09
C ILE A 286 14.92 -13.21 1.43
N THR A 287 13.96 -13.26 2.34
CA THR A 287 13.11 -14.45 2.51
C THR A 287 11.92 -14.37 1.55
N ILE A 288 11.81 -15.33 0.65
CA ILE A 288 10.69 -15.48 -0.27
C ILE A 288 9.73 -16.50 0.36
N LYS A 289 8.51 -16.06 0.68
CA LYS A 289 7.42 -16.95 1.09
C LYS A 289 6.45 -17.12 -0.07
N ASN A 290 6.43 -18.32 -0.64
CA ASN A 290 5.61 -18.68 -1.79
C ASN A 290 4.28 -19.29 -1.33
N TYR A 291 3.20 -18.49 -1.26
CA TYR A 291 1.87 -18.98 -0.89
C TYR A 291 1.17 -19.50 -2.12
N GLN A 292 1.27 -20.81 -2.32
CA GLN A 292 0.69 -21.50 -3.45
C GLN A 292 -0.67 -22.11 -3.09
N SER A 293 -1.66 -21.75 -3.90
CA SER A 293 -3.07 -22.00 -3.65
C SER A 293 -3.72 -22.58 -4.89
N TYR A 294 -4.01 -23.88 -4.85
CA TYR A 294 -4.71 -24.57 -5.93
C TYR A 294 -5.69 -25.56 -5.33
N ARG A 295 -6.88 -25.72 -5.92
CA ARG A 295 -7.84 -26.76 -5.52
C ARG A 295 -8.22 -27.67 -6.68
N THR A 296 -7.97 -28.97 -6.53
CA THR A 296 -8.45 -30.01 -7.45
C THR A 296 -9.96 -30.22 -7.29
N GLY A 297 -10.74 -30.08 -8.35
CA GLY A 297 -12.18 -30.41 -8.35
C GLY A 297 -13.14 -29.29 -8.76
N ASN A 298 -12.63 -28.08 -9.02
CA ASN A 298 -13.44 -26.93 -9.48
C ASN A 298 -13.80 -26.96 -10.98
N GLY A 299 -13.81 -28.15 -11.60
CA GLY A 299 -13.90 -28.28 -13.06
C GLY A 299 -12.73 -27.60 -13.76
N ASN A 300 -12.67 -27.73 -15.08
CA ASN A 300 -11.59 -27.17 -15.89
C ASN A 300 -11.81 -25.65 -16.13
N HIS A 301 -12.08 -24.83 -15.09
CA HIS A 301 -12.20 -23.38 -15.26
C HIS A 301 -11.65 -22.57 -14.07
N THR A 302 -10.80 -21.65 -14.46
CA THR A 302 -10.14 -20.52 -13.77
C THR A 302 -11.02 -19.58 -12.92
N ALA A 303 -12.34 -19.74 -12.90
CA ALA A 303 -13.22 -18.92 -12.08
C ALA A 303 -13.11 -19.22 -10.57
N GLY A 304 -12.68 -20.43 -10.18
CA GLY A 304 -12.34 -20.75 -8.79
C GLY A 304 -10.99 -20.20 -8.31
N ALA A 305 -10.11 -19.77 -9.22
CA ALA A 305 -8.76 -19.33 -8.88
C ALA A 305 -8.76 -18.03 -8.05
N TRP A 306 -9.79 -17.20 -8.17
CA TRP A 306 -9.89 -15.97 -7.38
C TRP A 306 -10.19 -16.23 -5.90
N LEU A 307 -10.90 -17.32 -5.61
CA LEU A 307 -11.07 -17.78 -4.24
C LEU A 307 -9.74 -18.30 -3.69
N ASP A 308 -8.98 -19.05 -4.50
CA ASP A 308 -7.62 -19.52 -4.16
C ASP A 308 -6.68 -18.33 -3.87
N ILE A 309 -6.75 -17.25 -4.66
CA ILE A 309 -6.00 -16.00 -4.45
C ILE A 309 -6.43 -15.31 -3.14
N ASP A 310 -7.73 -15.19 -2.87
CA ASP A 310 -8.22 -14.62 -1.60
C ASP A 310 -7.80 -15.46 -0.40
N ASP A 311 -7.78 -16.79 -0.53
CA ASP A 311 -7.29 -17.70 0.52
C ASP A 311 -5.79 -17.53 0.76
N ALA A 312 -4.98 -17.34 -0.28
CA ALA A 312 -3.56 -17.04 -0.13
C ALA A 312 -3.34 -15.69 0.57
N LEU A 313 -4.08 -14.64 0.17
CA LEU A 313 -4.03 -13.34 0.85
C LEU A 313 -4.42 -13.46 2.33
N ASN A 314 -5.48 -14.21 2.64
CA ASN A 314 -5.90 -14.43 4.03
C ASN A 314 -4.92 -15.30 4.82
N ARG A 315 -4.25 -16.25 4.17
CA ARG A 315 -3.19 -17.02 4.81
C ARG A 315 -1.98 -16.13 5.13
N ILE A 316 -1.63 -15.18 4.26
CA ILE A 316 -0.62 -14.15 4.55
C ILE A 316 -1.08 -13.30 5.76
N ILE A 317 -2.34 -12.86 5.80
CA ILE A 317 -2.88 -12.12 6.94
C ILE A 317 -2.70 -12.92 8.24
N ASP A 318 -3.06 -14.20 8.24
CA ASP A 318 -2.97 -15.07 9.41
C ASP A 318 -1.53 -15.35 9.84
N ASP A 319 -0.60 -15.56 8.91
CA ASP A 319 0.81 -15.82 9.21
C ASP A 319 1.55 -14.56 9.68
N ASN A 320 1.01 -13.37 9.39
CA ASN A 320 1.56 -12.07 9.83
C ASN A 320 0.77 -11.44 10.99
N THR A 321 -0.36 -12.04 11.41
CA THR A 321 -1.12 -11.58 12.58
C THR A 321 -0.40 -11.99 13.86
N GLY A 322 0.01 -11.01 14.66
CA GLY A 322 0.69 -11.23 15.95
C GLY A 322 2.21 -11.36 15.87
N THR A 323 2.81 -11.07 14.72
CA THR A 323 4.25 -11.10 14.48
C THR A 323 4.74 -9.77 13.89
N ALA A 324 5.99 -9.39 14.16
CA ALA A 324 6.56 -8.12 13.70
C ALA A 324 7.21 -8.26 12.32
N HIS A 325 6.63 -7.61 11.31
CA HIS A 325 7.03 -7.73 9.89
C HIS A 325 7.27 -6.39 9.21
N ALA A 326 7.75 -5.39 9.96
CA ALA A 326 7.97 -4.04 9.43
C ALA A 326 8.90 -4.05 8.21
N GLY A 327 8.37 -3.61 7.07
CA GLY A 327 9.12 -3.51 5.81
C GLY A 327 8.96 -4.69 4.86
N ASP A 328 8.19 -5.71 5.24
CA ASP A 328 7.80 -6.83 4.37
C ASP A 328 6.71 -6.38 3.37
N VAL A 329 6.57 -7.12 2.27
CA VAL A 329 5.67 -6.76 1.16
C VAL A 329 4.92 -8.00 0.63
N VAL A 330 3.88 -7.76 -0.19
CA VAL A 330 3.15 -8.80 -0.92
C VAL A 330 3.24 -8.51 -2.42
N SER A 331 3.44 -9.55 -3.23
CA SER A 331 3.37 -9.47 -4.70
C SER A 331 2.30 -10.42 -5.24
N VAL A 332 1.54 -9.96 -6.23
CA VAL A 332 0.49 -10.72 -6.91
C VAL A 332 0.63 -10.49 -8.41
N SER A 333 0.96 -11.53 -9.16
CA SER A 333 1.05 -11.45 -10.64
C SER A 333 -0.19 -12.01 -11.35
N MET A 334 -1.27 -12.30 -10.60
CA MET A 334 -2.57 -12.75 -11.12
C MET A 334 -3.52 -11.59 -11.40
N ILE A 335 -4.04 -11.54 -12.62
CA ILE A 335 -4.93 -10.46 -13.07
C ILE A 335 -6.08 -10.94 -13.96
N GLY A 336 -7.19 -10.21 -13.95
CA GLY A 336 -8.34 -10.42 -14.82
C GLY A 336 -9.04 -9.08 -15.09
N GLY A 337 -9.88 -9.01 -16.13
CA GLY A 337 -10.63 -7.78 -16.41
C GLY A 337 -11.59 -7.43 -15.26
N GLU A 338 -11.54 -6.18 -14.79
CA GLU A 338 -12.25 -5.71 -13.59
C GLU A 338 -13.77 -6.01 -13.61
N THR A 339 -14.41 -5.95 -14.78
CA THR A 339 -15.86 -6.11 -14.93
C THR A 339 -16.31 -7.58 -14.97
N TYR A 340 -15.39 -8.53 -15.16
CA TYR A 340 -15.71 -9.96 -15.18
C TYR A 340 -15.90 -10.57 -13.79
N PHE A 341 -15.46 -9.89 -12.75
CA PHE A 341 -15.66 -10.33 -11.37
C PHE A 341 -17.09 -10.03 -10.91
N ASP A 342 -17.68 -10.91 -10.11
CA ASP A 342 -18.85 -10.53 -9.33
C ASP A 342 -18.43 -9.58 -8.18
N GLN A 343 -19.43 -8.91 -7.60
CA GLN A 343 -19.17 -7.93 -6.55
C GLN A 343 -18.62 -8.59 -5.27
N ASN A 344 -19.03 -9.80 -4.92
CA ASN A 344 -18.60 -10.46 -3.69
C ASN A 344 -17.11 -10.83 -3.76
N VAL A 345 -16.63 -11.37 -4.89
CA VAL A 345 -15.21 -11.67 -5.08
C VAL A 345 -14.37 -10.39 -5.05
N ARG A 346 -14.82 -9.32 -5.74
CA ARG A 346 -14.12 -8.01 -5.67
C ARG A 346 -14.05 -7.48 -4.24
N ASP A 347 -15.15 -7.49 -3.52
CA ASP A 347 -15.21 -6.95 -2.16
C ASP A 347 -14.38 -7.77 -1.17
N ALA A 348 -14.38 -9.10 -1.29
CA ALA A 348 -13.53 -9.97 -0.48
C ALA A 348 -12.04 -9.69 -0.72
N ILE A 349 -11.57 -9.75 -1.96
CA ILE A 349 -10.16 -9.53 -2.32
C ILE A 349 -9.72 -8.09 -1.97
N ASN A 350 -10.57 -7.09 -2.25
CA ASN A 350 -10.30 -5.69 -1.92
C ASN A 350 -10.18 -5.47 -0.40
N GLN A 351 -11.02 -6.11 0.42
CA GLN A 351 -10.90 -6.03 1.88
C GLN A 351 -9.65 -6.77 2.38
N SER A 352 -9.29 -7.92 1.80
CA SER A 352 -8.05 -8.64 2.12
C SER A 352 -6.81 -7.76 1.88
N MET A 353 -6.75 -7.04 0.75
CA MET A 353 -5.67 -6.08 0.47
C MET A 353 -5.71 -4.86 1.39
N GLN A 354 -6.88 -4.39 1.82
CA GLN A 354 -7.00 -3.35 2.84
C GLN A 354 -6.41 -3.80 4.18
N VAL A 355 -6.72 -5.02 4.64
CA VAL A 355 -6.19 -5.55 5.89
C VAL A 355 -4.67 -5.73 5.82
N LEU A 356 -4.14 -6.22 4.69
CA LEU A 356 -2.69 -6.32 4.47
C LEU A 356 -2.02 -4.94 4.53
N SER A 357 -2.51 -3.98 3.76
CA SER A 357 -1.91 -2.65 3.64
C SER A 357 -2.15 -1.79 4.89
N GLU A 358 -3.39 -1.49 5.23
CA GLU A 358 -3.72 -0.57 6.33
C GLU A 358 -3.70 -1.24 7.71
N GLY A 359 -3.98 -2.54 7.79
CA GLY A 359 -3.99 -3.27 9.08
C GLY A 359 -2.63 -3.81 9.50
N LEU A 360 -1.88 -4.38 8.56
CA LEU A 360 -0.57 -5.03 8.82
C LEU A 360 0.63 -4.20 8.38
N GLY A 361 0.44 -3.16 7.57
CA GLY A 361 1.54 -2.36 7.04
C GLY A 361 2.27 -3.00 5.85
N LEU A 362 1.71 -4.05 5.25
CA LEU A 362 2.28 -4.79 4.13
C LEU A 362 1.76 -4.17 2.81
N THR A 363 2.63 -3.48 2.08
CA THR A 363 2.23 -2.95 0.76
C THR A 363 2.05 -4.10 -0.22
N VAL A 364 0.90 -4.12 -0.90
CA VAL A 364 0.56 -5.12 -1.94
C VAL A 364 0.87 -4.54 -3.31
N TYR A 365 1.75 -5.19 -4.07
CA TYR A 365 2.10 -4.85 -5.45
C TYR A 365 1.42 -5.85 -6.38
N VAL A 366 0.73 -5.35 -7.40
CA VAL A 366 -0.04 -6.18 -8.33
C VAL A 366 0.33 -5.80 -9.75
N SER A 367 0.60 -6.80 -10.60
CA SER A 367 0.81 -6.59 -12.04
C SER A 367 -0.41 -5.87 -12.64
N SER A 368 -0.23 -4.91 -13.56
CA SER A 368 -1.38 -4.16 -14.08
C SER A 368 -2.14 -4.88 -15.19
N GLY A 369 -1.48 -5.83 -15.87
CA GLY A 369 -1.99 -6.59 -17.00
C GLY A 369 -1.20 -6.35 -18.29
N ASP A 370 -1.46 -7.21 -19.28
CA ASP A 370 -0.59 -7.40 -20.44
C ASP A 370 -1.31 -7.17 -21.79
N CYS A 371 -2.50 -6.56 -21.72
CA CYS A 371 -3.41 -6.39 -22.86
C CYS A 371 -3.61 -4.94 -23.29
N GLY A 372 -2.63 -4.08 -23.01
CA GLY A 372 -2.75 -2.65 -23.24
C GLY A 372 -3.98 -2.07 -22.56
N ALA A 373 -4.64 -1.07 -23.15
CA ALA A 373 -5.86 -0.49 -22.60
C ALA A 373 -7.11 -1.42 -22.59
N TYR A 374 -6.96 -2.69 -22.97
CA TYR A 374 -8.06 -3.61 -23.30
C TYR A 374 -7.94 -4.93 -22.52
N MET A 375 -8.01 -4.90 -21.19
CA MET A 375 -7.80 -6.08 -20.35
C MET A 375 -8.70 -7.28 -20.71
N SER A 376 -9.93 -7.03 -21.17
CA SER A 376 -10.83 -8.06 -21.74
C SER A 376 -10.28 -8.84 -22.95
N GLY A 377 -9.20 -8.36 -23.58
CA GLY A 377 -8.72 -8.84 -24.87
C GLY A 377 -9.59 -8.40 -26.07
N ASN A 378 -10.52 -7.47 -25.88
CA ASN A 378 -11.37 -6.90 -26.92
C ASN A 378 -11.07 -5.40 -27.09
N THR A 379 -10.57 -5.00 -28.26
CA THR A 379 -10.17 -3.61 -28.56
C THR A 379 -11.32 -2.60 -28.58
N ASN A 380 -12.58 -3.06 -28.50
CA ASN A 380 -13.75 -2.19 -28.36
C ASN A 380 -14.11 -1.91 -26.88
N ASN A 381 -13.42 -2.54 -25.93
CA ASN A 381 -13.71 -2.42 -24.51
C ASN A 381 -12.49 -1.95 -23.73
N LEU A 382 -12.48 -0.68 -23.33
CA LEU A 382 -11.44 -0.15 -22.43
C LEU A 382 -11.65 -0.73 -21.05
N GLU A 383 -10.68 -1.47 -20.55
CA GLU A 383 -10.81 -2.16 -19.27
C GLU A 383 -9.43 -2.29 -18.60
N VAL A 384 -9.41 -2.09 -17.28
CA VAL A 384 -8.23 -2.26 -16.43
C VAL A 384 -8.23 -3.63 -15.75
N GLY A 385 -7.06 -4.07 -15.28
CA GLY A 385 -6.92 -5.30 -14.49
C GLY A 385 -7.35 -5.15 -13.03
N PHE A 386 -8.07 -6.15 -12.51
CA PHE A 386 -8.26 -6.41 -11.09
C PHE A 386 -7.43 -7.65 -10.70
N PRO A 387 -6.75 -7.69 -9.53
CA PRO A 387 -6.88 -6.79 -8.38
C PRO A 387 -6.10 -5.47 -8.44
N ALA A 388 -5.33 -5.21 -9.49
CA ALA A 388 -4.51 -3.99 -9.60
C ALA A 388 -5.32 -2.69 -9.49
N SER A 389 -6.56 -2.69 -10.00
CA SER A 389 -7.45 -1.53 -9.90
C SER A 389 -7.91 -1.20 -8.47
N SER A 390 -7.70 -2.08 -7.49
CA SER A 390 -8.01 -1.78 -6.09
C SER A 390 -7.26 -0.54 -5.58
N PRO A 391 -7.91 0.33 -4.79
CA PRO A 391 -7.27 1.45 -4.08
C PRO A 391 -6.23 1.05 -3.03
N TYR A 392 -6.17 -0.23 -2.64
CA TYR A 392 -5.25 -0.73 -1.61
C TYR A 392 -4.04 -1.46 -2.20
N ALA A 393 -4.01 -1.63 -3.53
CA ALA A 393 -2.94 -2.26 -4.28
C ALA A 393 -2.16 -1.22 -5.10
N VAL A 394 -0.83 -1.37 -5.12
CA VAL A 394 0.03 -0.65 -6.06
C VAL A 394 -0.05 -1.35 -7.41
N ALA A 395 -0.70 -0.72 -8.38
CA ALA A 395 -0.76 -1.23 -9.75
C ALA A 395 0.59 -0.99 -10.44
N VAL A 396 1.24 -2.07 -10.87
CA VAL A 396 2.57 -2.04 -11.47
C VAL A 396 2.49 -2.33 -12.97
N GLY A 397 2.72 -1.29 -13.77
CA GLY A 397 2.77 -1.35 -15.23
C GLY A 397 4.10 -1.83 -15.80
N GLY A 398 4.14 -1.86 -17.13
CA GLY A 398 5.23 -2.46 -17.90
C GLY A 398 5.98 -1.51 -18.82
N THR A 399 7.29 -1.64 -18.84
CA THR A 399 8.19 -0.90 -19.74
C THR A 399 9.11 -1.83 -20.52
N ARG A 400 9.71 -1.31 -21.58
CA ARG A 400 10.85 -1.91 -22.28
C ARG A 400 12.12 -1.15 -21.91
N LEU A 401 12.97 -1.78 -21.10
CA LEU A 401 14.27 -1.25 -20.71
C LEU A 401 15.32 -1.53 -21.78
N TYR A 402 16.18 -0.54 -22.02
CA TYR A 402 17.42 -0.69 -22.76
C TYR A 402 18.61 -0.36 -21.87
N THR A 403 19.61 -1.22 -21.88
CA THR A 403 20.87 -1.02 -21.15
C THR A 403 22.08 -1.09 -22.08
N ASP A 404 23.18 -0.49 -21.67
CA ASP A 404 24.48 -0.76 -22.30
C ASP A 404 25.07 -2.11 -21.82
N SER A 405 26.29 -2.41 -22.27
CA SER A 405 26.99 -3.67 -21.96
C SER A 405 27.38 -3.84 -20.48
N VAL A 406 27.42 -2.76 -19.70
CA VAL A 406 27.72 -2.81 -18.25
C VAL A 406 26.47 -2.64 -17.38
N GLY A 407 25.30 -2.48 -18.01
CA GLY A 407 24.00 -2.44 -17.34
C GLY A 407 23.44 -1.04 -17.09
N ASN A 408 24.13 0.03 -17.52
CA ASN A 408 23.57 1.37 -17.38
C ASN A 408 22.31 1.51 -18.23
N ARG A 409 21.25 2.08 -17.65
CA ARG A 409 20.03 2.45 -18.37
C ARG A 409 20.36 3.48 -19.45
N THR A 410 20.10 3.14 -20.72
CA THR A 410 20.28 4.06 -21.85
C THR A 410 18.96 4.65 -22.34
N ASN A 411 17.88 3.88 -22.25
CA ASN A 411 16.53 4.33 -22.56
C ASN A 411 15.49 3.42 -21.88
N GLU A 412 14.28 3.91 -21.71
CA GLU A 412 13.14 3.09 -21.29
C GLU A 412 11.86 3.68 -21.87
N ILE A 413 11.07 2.83 -22.53
CA ILE A 413 9.82 3.22 -23.21
C ILE A 413 8.66 2.37 -22.68
N ALA A 414 7.43 2.81 -22.91
CA ALA A 414 6.27 2.00 -22.60
C ALA A 414 6.32 0.65 -23.33
N TRP A 415 5.91 -0.42 -22.66
CA TRP A 415 5.72 -1.70 -23.32
C TRP A 415 4.42 -1.67 -24.13
N SER A 416 4.57 -1.75 -25.45
CA SER A 416 3.49 -1.89 -26.44
C SER A 416 3.86 -2.99 -27.44
N GLY A 417 2.98 -3.96 -27.64
CA GLY A 417 3.13 -5.05 -28.62
C GLY A 417 2.21 -4.86 -29.83
N PRO A 418 2.25 -5.71 -30.86
CA PRO A 418 1.33 -5.57 -31.99
C PRO A 418 -0.08 -6.07 -31.65
N ILE A 419 -1.12 -5.29 -32.01
CA ILE A 419 -2.50 -5.80 -32.11
C ILE A 419 -2.73 -6.29 -33.54
N VAL A 420 -3.02 -7.59 -33.69
CA VAL A 420 -3.40 -8.19 -34.97
C VAL A 420 -4.90 -8.46 -34.99
N SER A 421 -5.59 -7.94 -36.00
CA SER A 421 -7.05 -8.11 -36.15
C SER A 421 -7.45 -9.59 -36.13
N GLY A 422 -8.43 -9.93 -35.29
CA GLY A 422 -8.93 -11.30 -35.12
C GLY A 422 -8.09 -12.19 -34.19
N GLN A 423 -7.02 -11.69 -33.59
CA GLN A 423 -6.26 -12.40 -32.55
C GLN A 423 -6.70 -11.95 -31.15
N SER A 424 -6.70 -12.88 -30.20
CA SER A 424 -6.79 -12.58 -28.77
C SER A 424 -5.50 -11.97 -28.27
N CYS A 425 -5.57 -11.23 -27.16
CA CYS A 425 -4.42 -10.57 -26.55
C CYS A 425 -3.23 -11.51 -26.29
N ASN A 426 -3.49 -12.71 -25.78
CA ASN A 426 -2.46 -13.67 -25.36
C ASN A 426 -1.33 -13.00 -24.55
N ASN A 427 -1.71 -12.04 -23.70
CA ASN A 427 -0.85 -11.24 -22.82
C ASN A 427 0.34 -10.57 -23.52
N SER A 428 0.16 -10.09 -24.75
CA SER A 428 1.27 -9.58 -25.57
C SER A 428 1.08 -8.15 -26.07
N TRP A 429 -0.06 -7.50 -25.80
CA TRP A 429 -0.38 -6.19 -26.37
C TRP A 429 0.27 -5.04 -25.60
N GLY A 430 0.69 -5.22 -24.34
CA GLY A 430 1.45 -4.20 -23.63
C GLY A 430 0.93 -3.90 -22.24
N SER A 431 1.53 -2.89 -21.61
CA SER A 431 1.18 -2.45 -20.25
C SER A 431 -0.29 -2.07 -20.14
N THR A 432 -1.06 -2.79 -19.32
CA THR A 432 -2.45 -2.45 -19.05
C THR A 432 -2.55 -1.24 -18.14
N GLY A 433 -3.40 -0.30 -18.55
CA GLY A 433 -3.65 0.93 -17.83
C GLY A 433 -4.81 1.72 -18.43
N GLY A 434 -5.44 2.55 -17.60
CA GLY A 434 -6.71 3.17 -17.92
C GLY A 434 -7.49 3.60 -16.67
N LEU A 435 -8.80 3.71 -16.81
CA LEU A 435 -9.72 4.08 -15.73
C LEU A 435 -10.47 2.86 -15.24
N SER A 436 -10.54 2.69 -13.93
CA SER A 436 -11.44 1.74 -13.30
C SER A 436 -12.90 2.09 -13.58
N GLU A 437 -13.71 1.08 -13.84
CA GLU A 437 -15.17 1.18 -13.92
C GLU A 437 -15.81 1.06 -12.52
N VAL A 438 -15.15 0.35 -11.60
CA VAL A 438 -15.67 0.05 -10.26
C VAL A 438 -15.28 1.11 -9.24
N TYR A 439 -13.99 1.36 -9.06
CA TYR A 439 -13.46 2.14 -7.95
C TYR A 439 -13.42 3.65 -8.25
N ALA A 440 -13.96 4.43 -7.32
CA ALA A 440 -13.79 5.88 -7.33
C ALA A 440 -12.31 6.25 -7.14
N ARG A 441 -11.90 7.39 -7.69
CA ARG A 441 -10.54 7.91 -7.54
C ARG A 441 -10.23 8.14 -6.06
N PRO A 442 -9.22 7.47 -5.50
CA PRO A 442 -8.86 7.65 -4.10
C PRO A 442 -8.36 9.09 -3.85
N ALA A 443 -8.60 9.62 -2.65
CA ALA A 443 -8.20 10.98 -2.32
C ALA A 443 -6.68 11.22 -2.39
N TRP A 444 -5.88 10.16 -2.22
CA TRP A 444 -4.42 10.18 -2.34
C TRP A 444 -3.93 10.16 -3.79
N GLN A 445 -4.77 9.77 -4.76
CA GLN A 445 -4.40 9.72 -6.18
C GLN A 445 -4.48 11.13 -6.79
N LYS A 446 -3.58 11.98 -6.31
CA LYS A 446 -3.39 13.38 -6.68
C LYS A 446 -1.90 13.63 -6.79
N GLY A 447 -1.51 14.60 -7.59
CA GLY A 447 -0.09 14.89 -7.79
C GLY A 447 0.12 16.05 -8.74
N TRP A 448 1.35 16.55 -8.76
CA TRP A 448 1.70 17.80 -9.42
C TRP A 448 1.52 17.77 -10.95
N PHE A 449 1.76 16.63 -11.60
CA PHE A 449 1.75 16.57 -13.06
C PHE A 449 1.20 15.25 -13.61
N GLY A 450 0.31 15.34 -14.60
CA GLY A 450 -0.24 14.21 -15.38
C GLY A 450 -1.45 13.50 -14.77
N VAL A 451 -1.55 13.43 -13.43
CA VAL A 451 -2.64 12.72 -12.73
C VAL A 451 -4.02 13.31 -13.05
N GLU A 452 -4.11 14.64 -13.17
CA GLU A 452 -5.31 15.31 -13.65
C GLU A 452 -5.21 15.53 -15.16
N ASN A 453 -5.70 14.55 -15.93
CA ASN A 453 -5.71 14.59 -17.38
C ASN A 453 -7.06 15.17 -17.87
N PRO A 454 -7.08 16.33 -18.56
CA PRO A 454 -8.33 17.00 -18.93
C PRO A 454 -9.17 16.23 -19.95
N THR A 455 -8.60 15.26 -20.65
CA THR A 455 -9.28 14.46 -21.67
C THR A 455 -9.94 13.23 -21.07
N TYR A 456 -9.26 12.54 -20.15
CA TYR A 456 -9.69 11.22 -19.68
C TYR A 456 -10.12 11.18 -18.21
N THR A 457 -9.53 12.01 -17.33
CA THR A 457 -9.84 11.94 -15.90
C THR A 457 -11.32 12.21 -15.62
N ASN A 458 -12.00 11.25 -14.99
CA ASN A 458 -13.44 11.27 -14.74
C ASN A 458 -13.82 10.96 -13.28
N GLY A 459 -12.85 11.06 -12.36
CA GLY A 459 -13.06 10.76 -10.95
C GLY A 459 -13.03 9.27 -10.59
N LYS A 460 -12.59 8.38 -11.51
CA LYS A 460 -12.32 6.96 -11.24
C LYS A 460 -10.84 6.69 -10.94
N ARG A 461 -10.55 5.57 -10.26
CA ARG A 461 -9.17 5.10 -9.98
C ARG A 461 -8.44 4.90 -11.30
N GLN A 462 -7.27 5.53 -11.44
CA GLN A 462 -6.47 5.50 -12.67
C GLN A 462 -5.32 4.50 -12.52
N THR A 463 -5.01 3.67 -13.50
CA THR A 463 -3.92 2.66 -13.45
C THR A 463 -2.97 2.83 -14.63
N PRO A 464 -1.69 2.39 -14.53
CA PRO A 464 -1.02 1.92 -13.31
C PRO A 464 -0.57 3.08 -12.39
N ASP A 465 -0.04 2.76 -11.20
CA ASP A 465 0.51 3.76 -10.27
C ASP A 465 1.98 4.07 -10.59
N ILE A 466 2.76 3.04 -10.86
CA ILE A 466 4.18 3.04 -11.24
C ILE A 466 4.44 1.90 -12.24
N SER A 467 5.61 1.85 -12.85
CA SER A 467 5.97 0.75 -13.77
C SER A 467 7.37 0.23 -13.56
N ALA A 468 7.64 -0.96 -14.09
CA ALA A 468 8.98 -1.51 -14.23
C ALA A 468 9.08 -2.35 -15.51
N ILE A 469 10.29 -2.83 -15.78
CA ILE A 469 10.63 -3.65 -16.93
C ILE A 469 9.69 -4.85 -17.01
N ALA A 470 9.08 -5.02 -18.18
CA ALA A 470 8.11 -6.09 -18.43
C ALA A 470 8.51 -7.02 -19.56
N ILE A 471 9.60 -6.77 -20.32
CA ILE A 471 9.93 -7.62 -21.48
C ILE A 471 11.42 -7.83 -21.70
N ASN A 472 11.75 -9.00 -22.26
CA ASN A 472 13.10 -9.51 -22.51
C ASN A 472 13.93 -9.71 -21.23
N VAL A 473 13.31 -10.12 -20.12
CA VAL A 473 14.04 -10.36 -18.87
C VAL A 473 14.49 -11.80 -18.80
N ALA A 474 15.77 -12.02 -18.50
CA ALA A 474 16.37 -13.33 -18.34
C ALA A 474 15.59 -14.18 -17.31
N PHE A 475 15.22 -15.38 -17.73
CA PHE A 475 14.37 -16.29 -16.95
C PHE A 475 14.74 -17.75 -17.24
N THR A 476 14.65 -18.62 -16.22
CA THR A 476 14.94 -20.05 -16.34
C THR A 476 13.66 -20.86 -16.13
N PHE A 477 13.31 -21.72 -17.09
CA PHE A 477 12.11 -22.56 -16.98
C PHE A 477 12.20 -23.82 -17.83
N ASN A 478 11.71 -24.93 -17.28
CA ASN A 478 11.79 -26.27 -17.85
C ASN A 478 13.23 -26.69 -18.22
N GLY A 479 14.21 -26.38 -17.36
CA GLY A 479 15.62 -26.70 -17.57
C GLY A 479 16.30 -25.92 -18.70
N ILE A 480 15.67 -24.83 -19.18
CA ILE A 480 16.16 -23.99 -20.27
C ILE A 480 16.21 -22.54 -19.81
N ASN A 481 17.28 -21.83 -20.14
CA ASN A 481 17.36 -20.39 -19.99
C ASN A 481 16.71 -19.69 -21.18
N GLY A 482 16.12 -18.54 -20.97
CA GLY A 482 15.51 -17.74 -22.03
C GLY A 482 15.26 -16.33 -21.57
N TYR A 483 14.23 -15.72 -22.12
CA TYR A 483 13.65 -14.52 -21.57
C TYR A 483 12.13 -14.59 -21.52
N ALA A 484 11.57 -13.93 -20.52
CA ALA A 484 10.14 -13.77 -20.32
C ALA A 484 9.67 -12.33 -20.62
N GLY A 485 8.35 -12.19 -20.69
CA GLY A 485 7.66 -10.91 -20.74
C GLY A 485 6.34 -10.95 -19.97
N GLY A 486 5.79 -9.78 -19.65
CA GLY A 486 4.60 -9.57 -18.83
C GLY A 486 4.85 -8.56 -17.70
N THR A 487 3.80 -7.85 -17.28
CA THR A 487 3.80 -7.03 -16.04
C THR A 487 3.95 -7.89 -14.78
N SER A 488 3.77 -9.22 -14.92
CA SER A 488 4.19 -10.23 -13.95
C SER A 488 5.67 -10.17 -13.61
N ILE A 489 6.54 -9.67 -14.48
CA ILE A 489 7.94 -9.37 -14.09
C ILE A 489 7.97 -8.14 -13.19
N SER A 490 7.24 -7.10 -13.57
CA SER A 490 7.32 -5.78 -12.98
C SER A 490 6.91 -5.77 -11.50
N ALA A 491 5.85 -6.49 -11.13
CA ALA A 491 5.32 -6.54 -9.77
C ALA A 491 6.32 -7.10 -8.73
N PRO A 492 6.87 -8.32 -8.87
CA PRO A 492 7.87 -8.87 -7.95
C PRO A 492 9.19 -8.09 -7.99
N VAL A 493 9.60 -7.55 -9.15
CA VAL A 493 10.78 -6.69 -9.26
C VAL A 493 10.64 -5.45 -8.35
N LEU A 494 9.52 -4.73 -8.42
CA LEU A 494 9.31 -3.56 -7.57
C LEU A 494 9.04 -3.93 -6.11
N ALA A 495 8.30 -5.01 -5.84
CA ALA A 495 8.07 -5.47 -4.48
C ALA A 495 9.40 -5.74 -3.77
N ALA A 496 10.27 -6.57 -4.36
CA ALA A 496 11.58 -6.89 -3.79
C ALA A 496 12.53 -5.67 -3.75
N GLY A 497 12.51 -4.81 -4.77
CA GLY A 497 13.27 -3.55 -4.76
C GLY A 497 12.85 -2.62 -3.61
N MET A 498 11.56 -2.53 -3.33
CA MET A 498 11.01 -1.72 -2.25
C MET A 498 11.35 -2.28 -0.86
N VAL A 499 11.58 -3.58 -0.72
CA VAL A 499 12.13 -4.15 0.52
C VAL A 499 13.51 -3.55 0.84
N LEU A 500 14.36 -3.33 -0.16
CA LEU A 500 15.67 -2.67 0.04
C LEU A 500 15.50 -1.21 0.49
N VAL A 501 14.56 -0.49 -0.13
CA VAL A 501 14.19 0.88 0.27
C VAL A 501 13.72 0.88 1.72
N ASN A 502 12.82 -0.03 2.10
CA ASN A 502 12.31 -0.18 3.45
C ASN A 502 13.42 -0.46 4.47
N GLN A 503 14.39 -1.33 4.15
CA GLN A 503 15.55 -1.54 5.03
C GLN A 503 16.34 -0.25 5.26
N LYS A 504 16.56 0.54 4.21
CA LYS A 504 17.24 1.84 4.33
C LYS A 504 16.46 2.81 5.19
N LEU A 505 15.14 2.93 5.00
CA LEU A 505 14.28 3.77 5.83
C LEU A 505 14.32 3.38 7.30
N LEU A 506 14.22 2.09 7.59
CA LEU A 506 14.32 1.58 8.96
C LEU A 506 15.68 1.88 9.59
N SER A 507 16.78 1.72 8.85
CA SER A 507 18.12 2.08 9.32
C SER A 507 18.25 3.58 9.63
N ALA A 508 17.55 4.43 8.87
CA ALA A 508 17.44 5.86 9.07
C ALA A 508 16.37 6.26 10.10
N LYS A 509 15.67 5.29 10.72
CA LYS A 509 14.56 5.50 11.66
C LYS A 509 13.39 6.31 11.08
N VAL A 510 13.16 6.18 9.77
CA VAL A 510 12.05 6.82 9.05
C VAL A 510 10.81 5.94 9.11
N ALA A 511 9.63 6.56 9.20
CA ALA A 511 8.34 5.89 9.05
C ALA A 511 8.28 5.15 7.72
N LEU A 512 7.95 3.86 7.75
CA LEU A 512 7.66 3.16 6.52
C LEU A 512 6.34 3.68 5.96
N PRO A 513 6.32 4.24 4.74
CA PRO A 513 5.07 4.56 4.10
C PRO A 513 4.43 3.27 3.57
N VAL A 514 3.10 3.19 3.57
CA VAL A 514 2.35 1.98 3.18
C VAL A 514 1.29 2.31 2.14
N GLY A 515 1.13 1.40 1.18
CA GLY A 515 0.12 1.46 0.13
C GLY A 515 0.48 2.42 -1.01
N PRO A 516 -0.39 2.58 -2.02
CA PRO A 516 -0.12 3.38 -3.22
C PRO A 516 0.15 4.85 -2.94
N GLN A 517 -0.50 5.40 -1.91
CA GLN A 517 -0.36 6.80 -1.49
C GLN A 517 1.10 7.25 -1.30
N GLN A 518 2.00 6.32 -0.95
CA GLN A 518 3.41 6.64 -0.73
C GLN A 518 4.08 7.24 -1.97
N PHE A 519 3.74 6.73 -3.16
CA PHE A 519 4.38 7.16 -4.40
C PHE A 519 3.87 8.53 -4.85
N TYR A 520 2.56 8.77 -4.68
CA TYR A 520 1.91 10.04 -4.98
C TYR A 520 2.33 11.15 -4.01
N ASN A 521 2.46 10.84 -2.72
CA ASN A 521 2.98 11.79 -1.72
C ASN A 521 4.41 12.25 -2.03
N LEU A 522 5.18 11.42 -2.72
CA LEU A 522 6.54 11.73 -3.14
C LEU A 522 6.62 12.44 -4.49
N ASN A 523 5.52 12.54 -5.26
CA ASN A 523 5.48 13.26 -6.54
C ASN A 523 5.59 14.78 -6.33
N THR A 524 6.79 15.22 -5.97
CA THR A 524 7.18 16.56 -5.53
C THR A 524 8.39 17.04 -6.34
N ALA A 525 8.70 18.33 -6.28
CA ALA A 525 9.93 18.87 -6.87
C ALA A 525 11.20 18.19 -6.32
N GLN A 526 11.20 17.80 -5.04
CA GLN A 526 12.34 17.13 -4.41
C GLN A 526 12.59 15.74 -4.98
N ALA A 527 11.53 14.98 -5.28
CA ALA A 527 11.68 13.69 -5.95
C ALA A 527 12.31 13.83 -7.34
N ARG A 528 12.09 14.94 -8.05
CA ARG A 528 12.76 15.20 -9.33
C ARG A 528 14.24 15.52 -9.14
N ILE A 529 14.58 16.35 -8.15
CA ILE A 529 15.99 16.66 -7.80
C ILE A 529 16.76 15.37 -7.48
N ASN A 530 16.15 14.47 -6.74
CA ASN A 530 16.75 13.18 -6.37
C ASN A 530 16.58 12.10 -7.43
N SER A 531 15.96 12.41 -8.58
CA SER A 531 15.65 11.45 -9.65
C SER A 531 14.94 10.18 -9.13
N ALA A 532 13.96 10.33 -8.24
CA ALA A 532 13.24 9.23 -7.61
C ALA A 532 12.40 8.40 -8.59
N TYR A 533 12.04 8.99 -9.73
CA TYR A 533 11.36 8.32 -10.83
C TYR A 533 12.05 8.67 -12.15
N TYR A 534 12.12 7.69 -13.03
CA TYR A 534 12.39 7.88 -14.44
C TYR A 534 11.05 8.01 -15.17
N ASP A 535 10.78 9.20 -15.68
CA ASP A 535 9.56 9.57 -16.38
C ASP A 535 9.57 8.98 -17.80
N VAL A 536 8.63 8.08 -18.11
CA VAL A 536 8.58 7.39 -19.40
C VAL A 536 7.66 8.17 -20.34
N VAL A 537 8.26 8.89 -21.28
CA VAL A 537 7.53 9.84 -22.14
C VAL A 537 7.41 9.40 -23.59
N SER A 538 7.69 8.11 -23.88
CA SER A 538 7.61 7.55 -25.22
C SER A 538 6.87 6.21 -25.24
N GLY A 539 5.89 6.10 -26.15
CA GLY A 539 5.10 4.91 -26.40
C GLY A 539 3.62 5.10 -26.07
N ASP A 540 2.87 4.01 -26.12
CA ASP A 540 1.43 3.96 -25.88
C ASP A 540 1.04 2.58 -25.33
N ASN A 541 -0.25 2.40 -25.00
CA ASN A 541 -0.86 1.09 -24.79
C ASN A 541 -2.04 0.86 -25.73
N HIS A 542 -1.88 1.29 -27.00
CA HIS A 542 -2.87 1.28 -28.08
C HIS A 542 -4.05 2.24 -27.98
N TYR A 543 -4.29 2.84 -26.81
CA TYR A 543 -5.30 3.88 -26.65
C TYR A 543 -4.73 5.13 -25.99
N TYR A 544 -4.05 4.97 -24.87
CA TYR A 544 -3.39 6.08 -24.17
C TYR A 544 -1.95 6.20 -24.62
N THR A 545 -1.47 7.43 -24.78
CA THR A 545 -0.06 7.74 -25.04
C THR A 545 0.62 8.15 -23.75
N THR A 546 1.89 7.79 -23.61
CA THR A 546 2.73 8.31 -22.51
C THR A 546 2.85 9.82 -22.57
N THR A 547 2.94 10.48 -21.41
CA THR A 547 3.13 11.93 -21.32
C THR A 547 4.17 12.26 -20.25
N ALA A 548 4.62 13.51 -20.18
CA ALA A 548 5.43 13.90 -19.01
C ALA A 548 4.61 13.71 -17.72
N GLY A 549 5.27 13.28 -16.65
CA GLY A 549 4.69 12.95 -15.35
C GLY A 549 3.78 11.72 -15.37
N TRP A 550 2.68 11.76 -14.62
CA TRP A 550 1.80 10.59 -14.54
C TRP A 550 1.04 10.38 -15.86
N ASP A 551 0.99 9.15 -16.36
CA ASP A 551 0.13 8.78 -17.49
C ASP A 551 -0.56 7.41 -17.31
N PHE A 552 -1.53 7.13 -18.18
CA PHE A 552 -2.33 5.89 -18.17
C PHE A 552 -1.59 4.66 -18.68
N VAL A 553 -0.33 4.78 -19.08
CA VAL A 553 0.46 3.67 -19.64
C VAL A 553 1.48 3.19 -18.62
N THR A 554 2.18 4.13 -17.98
CA THR A 554 3.31 3.85 -17.09
C THR A 554 3.19 4.45 -15.69
N GLY A 555 2.09 5.16 -15.40
CA GLY A 555 1.87 5.76 -14.10
C GLY A 555 2.85 6.89 -13.83
N LEU A 556 3.41 6.99 -12.62
CA LEU A 556 4.47 7.95 -12.28
C LEU A 556 5.83 7.66 -12.98
N GLY A 557 5.88 6.62 -13.81
CA GLY A 557 7.11 6.11 -14.42
C GLY A 557 7.78 5.04 -13.57
N VAL A 558 9.09 4.90 -13.75
CA VAL A 558 9.89 3.81 -13.18
C VAL A 558 10.65 4.27 -11.93
N PRO A 559 10.42 3.68 -10.75
CA PRO A 559 11.14 4.05 -9.54
C PRO A 559 12.65 3.83 -9.66
N ASN A 560 13.44 4.84 -9.26
CA ASN A 560 14.87 4.69 -8.97
C ASN A 560 15.01 4.40 -7.47
N LEU A 561 15.40 3.19 -7.09
CA LEU A 561 15.37 2.78 -5.69
C LEU A 561 16.29 3.65 -4.80
N VAL A 562 17.44 4.08 -5.32
CA VAL A 562 18.37 4.97 -4.59
C VAL A 562 17.80 6.37 -4.46
N GLY A 563 17.25 6.92 -5.55
CA GLY A 563 16.65 8.25 -5.58
C GLY A 563 15.39 8.33 -4.71
N LEU A 564 14.58 7.27 -4.72
CA LEU A 564 13.39 7.12 -3.91
C LEU A 564 13.75 7.05 -2.42
N ALA A 565 14.67 6.16 -2.04
CA ALA A 565 15.14 6.06 -0.66
C ALA A 565 15.73 7.38 -0.17
N SER A 566 16.53 8.07 -0.99
CA SER A 566 17.13 9.36 -0.64
C SER A 566 16.06 10.43 -0.42
N THR A 567 15.03 10.48 -1.27
CA THR A 567 13.89 11.40 -1.12
C THR A 567 13.10 11.14 0.15
N MET A 568 12.84 9.87 0.47
CA MET A 568 12.11 9.47 1.66
C MET A 568 12.91 9.70 2.95
N THR A 569 14.24 9.65 2.91
CA THR A 569 15.11 9.96 4.07
C THR A 569 15.36 11.47 4.26
N SER A 570 15.12 12.29 3.23
CA SER A 570 15.32 13.74 3.29
C SER A 570 14.12 14.44 3.92
N PRO A 571 14.32 15.36 4.88
CA PRO A 571 13.22 16.18 5.39
C PRO A 571 12.66 17.07 4.27
N GLN A 572 11.32 17.11 4.12
CA GLN A 572 10.64 17.65 2.94
C GLN A 572 10.62 19.20 2.91
N PRO A 573 10.94 19.84 1.76
CA PRO A 573 10.88 21.28 1.58
C PRO A 573 9.47 21.88 1.64
N ASN A 574 9.35 23.06 2.27
CA ASN A 574 8.09 23.76 2.49
C ASN A 574 7.60 24.54 1.24
N ASN A 575 8.44 24.74 0.22
CA ASN A 575 8.09 25.29 -1.11
C ASN A 575 7.13 26.52 -1.08
N GLY A 576 7.25 27.41 -0.10
CA GLY A 576 6.41 28.61 0.00
C GLY A 576 4.93 28.38 0.28
N ARG A 577 4.54 27.24 0.87
CA ARG A 577 3.14 26.90 1.17
C ARG A 577 2.62 27.67 2.39
N LEU A 578 1.33 28.01 2.37
CA LEU A 578 0.65 28.66 3.51
C LEU A 578 0.37 27.64 4.61
N LEU A 579 0.62 28.04 5.86
CA LEU A 579 0.32 27.28 7.06
C LEU A 579 -0.80 27.96 7.85
N GLN A 580 -1.70 27.18 8.42
CA GLN A 580 -2.71 27.65 9.36
C GLN A 580 -2.60 26.85 10.66
N LEU A 581 -2.28 27.53 11.76
CA LEU A 581 -2.45 26.99 13.11
C LEU A 581 -3.80 27.46 13.66
N GLN A 582 -4.68 26.53 13.99
CA GLN A 582 -5.97 26.82 14.60
C GLN A 582 -5.87 26.83 16.13
N SER A 583 -6.80 27.52 16.79
CA SER A 583 -6.83 27.68 18.26
C SER A 583 -7.01 26.35 19.02
N ASN A 584 -7.51 25.32 18.35
CA ASN A 584 -7.62 23.94 18.87
C ASN A 584 -6.30 23.15 18.79
N GLY A 585 -5.21 23.74 18.30
CA GLY A 585 -3.90 23.10 18.15
C GLY A 585 -3.76 22.25 16.88
N TYR A 586 -4.72 22.31 15.97
CA TYR A 586 -4.57 21.67 14.67
C TYR A 586 -3.82 22.59 13.71
N MET A 587 -2.88 22.01 12.98
CA MET A 587 -2.17 22.70 11.93
C MET A 587 -2.55 22.13 10.56
N TYR A 588 -2.74 23.05 9.63
CA TYR A 588 -3.10 22.77 8.26
C TYR A 588 -2.09 23.38 7.30
N LEU A 589 -1.82 22.64 6.23
CA LEU A 589 -1.00 23.06 5.12
C LEU A 589 -1.89 23.32 3.92
N TYR A 590 -1.79 24.52 3.36
CA TYR A 590 -2.47 24.86 2.13
C TYR A 590 -1.86 24.07 0.97
N ASN A 591 -2.72 23.50 0.13
CA ASN A 591 -2.28 22.65 -0.98
C ASN A 591 -2.39 23.33 -2.35
N GLY A 592 -2.72 24.64 -2.39
CA GLY A 592 -2.66 25.44 -3.61
C GLY A 592 -3.90 25.39 -4.50
N GLN A 593 -4.96 24.65 -4.15
CA GLN A 593 -6.14 24.48 -5.01
C GLN A 593 -7.43 25.09 -4.40
N GLY A 594 -7.65 26.39 -4.61
CA GLY A 594 -8.90 27.06 -4.17
C GLY A 594 -9.00 27.26 -2.65
N TRP A 595 -10.09 27.89 -2.18
CA TRP A 595 -10.16 28.43 -0.81
C TRP A 595 -10.35 27.37 0.30
N HIS A 596 -10.81 26.16 -0.05
CA HIS A 596 -11.14 25.10 0.90
C HIS A 596 -10.07 24.00 1.05
N SER A 597 -8.93 24.15 0.38
CA SER A 597 -8.03 23.04 0.17
C SER A 597 -6.84 23.09 1.13
N TRP A 598 -7.09 22.52 2.31
CA TRP A 598 -6.20 22.47 3.47
C TRP A 598 -6.05 21.02 3.92
N THR A 599 -4.82 20.58 4.13
CA THR A 599 -4.52 19.25 4.66
C THR A 599 -4.05 19.39 6.09
N SER A 600 -4.67 18.70 7.05
CA SER A 600 -4.11 18.66 8.40
C SER A 600 -2.74 17.98 8.34
N ILE A 601 -1.74 18.63 8.92
CA ILE A 601 -0.37 18.10 9.00
C ILE A 601 0.09 17.92 10.44
N ALA A 602 -0.67 18.39 11.43
CA ALA A 602 -0.49 18.09 12.85
C ALA A 602 -1.82 18.26 13.61
N GLY A 603 -2.04 17.46 14.66
CA GLY A 603 -3.28 17.49 15.45
C GLY A 603 -3.03 17.38 16.96
N ASN A 604 -2.35 18.36 17.58
CA ASN A 604 -2.05 18.31 19.01
C ASN A 604 -2.35 19.65 19.73
N THR A 605 -3.14 19.59 20.81
CA THR A 605 -3.46 20.73 21.70
C THR A 605 -2.23 21.32 22.41
N ALA A 606 -1.08 20.67 22.31
CA ALA A 606 0.20 21.10 22.86
C ALA A 606 0.97 22.11 21.98
N LEU A 607 0.60 22.37 20.72
CA LEU A 607 1.33 23.34 19.88
C LEU A 607 1.27 24.77 20.46
N ALA A 608 2.42 25.44 20.52
CA ALA A 608 2.58 26.83 20.97
C ALA A 608 3.03 27.77 19.87
N ASN A 609 3.91 27.32 18.97
CA ASN A 609 4.46 28.14 17.88
C ASN A 609 4.80 27.27 16.67
N VAL A 610 4.75 27.86 15.48
CA VAL A 610 5.10 27.22 14.22
C VAL A 610 5.90 28.23 13.40
N VAL A 611 7.03 27.79 12.88
CA VAL A 611 7.85 28.57 11.94
C VAL A 611 8.25 27.70 10.78
N ALA A 612 8.47 28.32 9.63
CA ALA A 612 8.82 27.60 8.44
C ALA A 612 9.83 28.40 7.63
N ASN A 613 10.71 27.69 6.94
CA ASN A 613 11.58 28.27 5.92
C ASN A 613 11.31 27.60 4.57
N ASP A 614 12.10 27.88 3.54
CA ASP A 614 11.89 27.31 2.20
C ASP A 614 11.99 25.79 2.19
N ASN A 615 12.74 25.22 3.15
CA ASN A 615 13.11 23.81 3.19
C ASN A 615 12.44 23.01 4.31
N TYR A 616 11.85 23.63 5.33
CA TYR A 616 11.39 22.92 6.52
C TYR A 616 10.21 23.63 7.21
N ILE A 617 9.36 22.83 7.84
CA ILE A 617 8.36 23.30 8.80
C ILE A 617 8.80 22.83 10.19
N TYR A 618 8.80 23.74 11.15
CA TYR A 618 9.13 23.48 12.53
C TYR A 618 7.97 23.86 13.44
N ALA A 619 7.76 23.07 14.48
CA ALA A 619 6.75 23.32 15.49
C ALA A 619 7.39 23.29 16.88
N MET A 620 6.88 24.14 17.77
CA MET A 620 7.24 24.17 19.18
C MET A 620 6.00 23.84 20.01
N HIS A 621 6.13 22.90 20.93
CA HIS A 621 5.11 22.59 21.93
C HIS A 621 5.19 23.56 23.12
N LYS A 622 4.09 23.65 23.89
CA LYS A 622 3.98 24.43 25.13
C LYS A 622 4.96 23.99 26.21
N ASP A 623 5.42 22.74 26.15
CA ASP A 623 6.43 22.19 27.07
C ASP A 623 7.88 22.53 26.66
N GLY A 624 8.09 23.20 25.52
CA GLY A 624 9.41 23.55 24.99
C GLY A 624 9.98 22.57 23.95
N THR A 625 9.31 21.44 23.70
CA THR A 625 9.73 20.47 22.68
C THR A 625 9.66 21.08 21.29
N ILE A 626 10.68 20.86 20.46
CA ILE A 626 10.74 21.32 19.07
C ILE A 626 10.72 20.12 18.14
N LEU A 627 9.88 20.18 17.11
CA LEU A 627 9.71 19.15 16.09
C LEU A 627 9.93 19.73 14.70
N THR A 628 10.38 18.90 13.76
CA THR A 628 10.44 19.20 12.33
C THR A 628 9.51 18.27 11.57
N TYR A 629 8.81 18.80 10.56
CA TYR A 629 7.93 18.03 9.70
C TYR A 629 8.73 17.23 8.69
N THR A 630 8.48 15.93 8.60
CA THR A 630 9.16 15.01 7.69
C THR A 630 8.31 14.63 6.48
N GLY A 631 7.04 15.07 6.42
CA GLY A 631 6.17 14.89 5.24
C GLY A 631 5.33 13.61 5.22
N GLY A 632 4.22 13.64 4.47
CA GLY A 632 3.46 12.46 4.07
C GLY A 632 2.22 12.11 4.91
N THR A 633 2.16 12.46 6.20
CA THR A 633 0.99 12.21 7.07
C THR A 633 0.89 13.23 8.22
N VAL A 634 -0.24 13.24 8.95
CA VAL A 634 -0.44 14.05 10.18
C VAL A 634 0.56 13.72 11.30
N ASN A 635 1.19 12.55 11.26
CA ASN A 635 2.12 12.05 12.27
C ASN A 635 3.59 12.15 11.85
N ALA A 636 3.87 12.74 10.69
CA ALA A 636 5.21 12.86 10.15
C ALA A 636 6.00 14.00 10.81
N TRP A 637 6.26 13.87 12.11
CA TRP A 637 7.03 14.82 12.91
C TRP A 637 8.18 14.12 13.61
N ARG A 638 9.36 14.73 13.54
CA ARG A 638 10.55 14.28 14.25
C ARG A 638 10.93 15.30 15.31
N ILE A 639 11.08 14.86 16.56
CA ILE A 639 11.63 15.70 17.64
C ILE A 639 13.08 16.05 17.29
N ILE A 640 13.42 17.33 17.38
CA ILE A 640 14.79 17.85 17.18
C ILE A 640 15.32 18.61 18.40
N GLY A 641 14.46 18.89 19.39
CA GLY A 641 14.90 19.34 20.71
C GLY A 641 13.84 19.14 21.78
N ASN A 642 14.25 18.97 23.05
CA ASN A 642 13.35 18.66 24.18
C ASN A 642 13.51 19.61 25.38
N ASN A 643 14.14 20.79 25.16
CA ASN A 643 14.48 21.67 26.27
C ASN A 643 13.27 22.46 26.79
N THR A 644 12.89 22.23 28.04
CA THR A 644 11.72 22.86 28.68
C THR A 644 11.87 24.36 28.97
N SER A 645 13.06 24.91 28.72
CA SER A 645 13.31 26.35 28.81
C SER A 645 13.06 27.08 27.50
N THR A 646 12.81 26.40 26.39
CA THR A 646 12.49 27.03 25.10
C THR A 646 11.15 27.76 25.17
N ILE A 647 11.13 29.02 24.71
CA ILE A 647 9.94 29.90 24.72
C ILE A 647 9.58 30.48 23.35
N ALA A 648 10.52 30.49 22.40
CA ALA A 648 10.26 30.90 21.03
C ALA A 648 11.22 30.22 20.06
N ILE A 649 10.78 30.08 18.82
CA ILE A 649 11.60 29.64 17.70
C ILE A 649 11.43 30.62 16.53
N THR A 650 12.45 30.75 15.68
CA THR A 650 12.39 31.51 14.41
C THR A 650 13.30 30.82 13.39
N ALA A 651 12.99 30.97 12.10
CA ALA A 651 13.76 30.37 11.02
C ALA A 651 14.03 31.40 9.94
N ASP A 652 15.22 31.36 9.33
CA ASP A 652 15.52 32.13 8.12
C ASP A 652 15.27 31.30 6.86
N SER A 653 15.12 31.97 5.72
CA SER A 653 14.89 31.32 4.41
C SER A 653 16.07 30.47 3.93
N VAL A 654 17.29 30.74 4.40
CA VAL A 654 18.50 30.01 3.98
C VAL A 654 18.67 28.68 4.71
N GLY A 655 17.76 28.34 5.64
CA GLY A 655 17.64 26.99 6.19
C GLY A 655 17.93 26.88 7.69
N HIS A 656 18.34 27.96 8.36
CA HIS A 656 18.65 27.91 9.79
C HIS A 656 17.40 28.01 10.65
N LEU A 657 17.46 27.35 11.81
CA LEU A 657 16.47 27.40 12.88
C LEU A 657 17.15 27.92 14.15
N TYR A 658 16.49 28.85 14.83
CA TYR A 658 16.95 29.44 16.08
C TYR A 658 15.90 29.24 17.16
N GLN A 659 16.33 29.08 18.41
CA GLN A 659 15.47 29.05 19.59
C GLN A 659 15.91 30.10 20.61
N LEU A 660 14.94 30.65 21.34
CA LEU A 660 15.12 31.50 22.50
C LEU A 660 14.69 30.73 23.75
N ARG A 661 15.51 30.77 24.80
CA ARG A 661 15.21 30.15 26.10
C ARG A 661 14.85 31.19 27.17
N LYS A 662 14.18 30.75 28.25
CA LYS A 662 13.74 31.56 29.40
C LYS A 662 14.84 32.42 30.02
N GLY A 663 16.09 31.97 29.97
CA GLY A 663 17.26 32.69 30.48
C GLY A 663 17.85 33.71 29.51
N GLY A 664 17.20 33.98 28.37
CA GLY A 664 17.69 34.90 27.33
C GLY A 664 18.68 34.27 26.35
N GLN A 665 19.00 32.98 26.51
CA GLN A 665 19.96 32.31 25.63
C GLN A 665 19.37 32.09 24.24
N ILE A 666 20.17 32.33 23.21
CA ILE A 666 19.84 32.12 21.80
C ILE A 666 20.68 30.98 21.27
N TRP A 667 20.04 30.01 20.63
CA TRP A 667 20.72 28.84 20.08
C TRP A 667 20.32 28.64 18.62
N GLN A 668 21.26 28.20 17.80
CA GLN A 668 21.04 27.79 16.41
C GLN A 668 21.11 26.27 16.30
N TYR A 669 20.18 25.69 15.56
CA TYR A 669 20.17 24.25 15.30
C TYR A 669 21.29 23.90 14.31
N GLY A 670 22.16 22.96 14.69
CA GLY A 670 23.31 22.51 13.90
C GLY A 670 22.96 21.53 12.77
N GLY A 671 21.69 21.13 12.65
CA GLY A 671 21.24 20.09 11.71
C GLY A 671 21.55 18.67 12.21
N ASN A 672 20.76 17.67 11.78
CA ASN A 672 20.93 16.24 12.09
C ASN A 672 21.02 15.86 13.59
N GLY A 673 20.01 15.16 14.09
CA GLY A 673 19.98 14.59 15.45
C GLY A 673 19.06 15.34 16.41
N VAL A 674 18.90 14.80 17.61
CA VAL A 674 18.12 15.44 18.68
C VAL A 674 19.07 16.28 19.53
N ASP A 675 18.67 17.51 19.85
CA ASP A 675 19.42 18.45 20.70
C ASP A 675 20.79 18.92 20.16
N ASN A 676 21.02 18.83 18.85
CA ASN A 676 22.20 19.42 18.22
C ASN A 676 22.06 20.95 18.08
N TRP A 677 22.30 21.69 19.16
CA TRP A 677 22.18 23.15 19.21
C TRP A 677 23.52 23.81 19.55
N ILE A 678 23.82 24.90 18.87
CA ILE A 678 25.00 25.75 19.07
C ILE A 678 24.54 27.05 19.73
N GLU A 679 25.12 27.40 20.87
CA GLU A 679 24.79 28.64 21.58
C GLU A 679 25.40 29.86 20.87
N LEU A 680 24.59 30.90 20.65
CA LEU A 680 24.98 32.15 19.98
C LEU A 680 24.99 33.36 20.92
N ASP A 681 24.19 33.32 21.99
CA ASP A 681 24.15 34.34 23.03
C ASP A 681 23.60 33.73 24.33
N ASP A 682 23.99 34.29 25.47
CA ASP A 682 23.49 33.92 26.81
C ASP A 682 22.88 35.11 27.57
N ASN A 683 22.72 36.26 26.91
CA ASN A 683 22.31 37.50 27.56
C ASN A 683 20.86 37.43 28.08
N SER A 684 20.71 37.51 29.40
CA SER A 684 19.42 37.42 30.09
C SER A 684 18.43 38.56 29.79
N LEU A 685 18.88 39.62 29.13
CA LEU A 685 18.00 40.71 28.71
C LEU A 685 17.26 40.39 27.41
N THR A 686 17.65 39.36 26.65
CA THR A 686 16.97 38.99 25.40
C THR A 686 15.52 38.59 25.67
N THR A 687 14.59 39.24 24.98
CA THR A 687 13.14 39.00 25.10
C THR A 687 12.49 38.50 23.82
N ALA A 688 13.09 38.74 22.65
CA ALA A 688 12.59 38.22 21.38
C ALA A 688 13.71 38.02 20.35
N ILE A 689 13.45 37.14 19.38
CA ILE A 689 14.32 36.91 18.23
C ILE A 689 13.50 36.91 16.93
N ALA A 690 14.12 37.34 15.83
CA ALA A 690 13.53 37.28 14.49
C ALA A 690 14.62 37.06 13.43
N ALA A 691 14.33 36.29 12.38
CA ALA A 691 15.31 35.97 11.33
C ALA A 691 14.77 36.30 9.93
N SER A 692 15.52 37.06 9.13
CA SER A 692 15.08 37.55 7.81
C SER A 692 15.48 36.64 6.65
N GLY A 693 14.90 36.92 5.48
CA GLY A 693 15.03 36.15 4.24
C GLY A 693 16.41 36.09 3.57
N ASN A 694 17.45 36.63 4.21
CA ASN A 694 18.84 36.57 3.76
C ASN A 694 19.77 35.95 4.81
N GLY A 695 19.21 35.22 5.78
CA GLY A 695 19.98 34.55 6.83
C GLY A 695 20.37 35.43 8.00
N GLN A 696 19.78 36.62 8.13
CA GLN A 696 20.12 37.54 9.19
C GLN A 696 19.25 37.35 10.43
N LEU A 697 19.88 37.04 11.56
CA LEU A 697 19.25 36.95 12.88
C LEU A 697 19.30 38.30 13.63
N TYR A 698 18.20 38.63 14.31
CA TYR A 698 18.05 39.79 15.18
C TYR A 698 17.56 39.39 16.56
N GLN A 699 17.97 40.13 17.59
CA GLN A 699 17.44 40.02 18.95
C GLN A 699 16.88 41.38 19.43
N LEU A 700 15.86 41.32 20.28
CA LEU A 700 15.36 42.44 21.07
C LEU A 700 15.71 42.17 22.54
N ARG A 701 16.21 43.20 23.22
CA ARG A 701 16.44 43.18 24.67
C ARG A 701 15.34 43.92 25.42
N SER A 702 15.15 43.59 26.69
CA SER A 702 14.21 44.24 27.61
C SER A 702 14.46 45.74 27.82
N SER A 703 15.67 46.22 27.49
CA SER A 703 16.03 47.65 27.43
C SER A 703 15.48 48.39 26.21
N GLY A 704 14.95 47.67 25.21
CA GLY A 704 14.56 48.21 23.90
C GLY A 704 15.67 48.17 22.85
N GLN A 705 16.88 47.73 23.19
CA GLN A 705 17.96 47.57 22.22
C GLN A 705 17.62 46.46 21.21
N VAL A 706 17.85 46.75 19.93
CA VAL A 706 17.76 45.75 18.85
C VAL A 706 19.17 45.52 18.30
N LEU A 707 19.57 44.25 18.25
CA LEU A 707 20.89 43.85 17.76
C LEU A 707 20.77 42.86 16.61
N LYS A 708 21.73 42.93 15.70
CA LYS A 708 21.89 42.11 14.50
C LYS A 708 23.08 41.17 14.70
N TYR A 709 22.90 39.87 14.49
CA TYR A 709 23.97 38.88 14.64
C TYR A 709 25.02 39.02 13.54
N ALA A 710 26.29 39.09 13.89
CA ALA A 710 27.39 39.27 12.92
C ALA A 710 27.88 37.94 12.31
N GLY A 711 27.36 36.78 12.75
CA GLY A 711 27.70 35.47 12.18
C GLY A 711 28.98 34.82 12.72
N GLN A 712 29.63 35.40 13.74
CA GLN A 712 30.96 34.98 14.22
C GLN A 712 30.95 34.58 15.71
N GLY A 713 30.54 33.35 16.02
CA GLY A 713 30.67 32.81 17.39
C GLY A 713 29.76 33.47 18.45
N LEU A 714 30.03 33.16 19.71
CA LEU A 714 29.23 33.59 20.87
C LEU A 714 29.32 35.11 21.09
N HIS A 715 28.19 35.77 21.38
CA HIS A 715 28.05 37.23 21.62
C HIS A 715 28.42 38.16 20.45
N SER A 716 28.55 37.64 19.23
CA SER A 716 28.85 38.47 18.06
C SER A 716 27.62 39.25 17.56
N TRP A 717 27.29 40.35 18.21
CA TRP A 717 26.11 41.17 17.92
C TRP A 717 26.45 42.64 17.70
N THR A 718 25.84 43.24 16.68
CA THR A 718 25.95 44.68 16.37
C THR A 718 24.64 45.35 16.68
N GLN A 719 24.65 46.39 17.53
CA GLN A 719 23.45 47.18 17.81
C GLN A 719 23.01 47.92 16.55
N VAL A 720 21.72 47.80 16.21
CA VAL A 720 21.10 48.48 15.06
C VAL A 720 20.03 49.47 15.47
N ASP A 721 19.48 49.34 16.69
CA ASP A 721 18.58 50.32 17.30
C ASP A 721 18.74 50.30 18.84
N GLN A 722 18.46 51.43 19.48
CA GLN A 722 18.52 51.64 20.93
C GLN A 722 17.30 52.37 21.49
N ASN A 723 16.23 52.51 20.70
CA ASN A 723 15.01 53.15 21.18
C ASN A 723 14.36 52.33 22.30
N THR A 724 14.31 52.91 23.50
CA THR A 724 13.72 52.25 24.69
C THR A 724 12.22 52.00 24.55
N SER A 725 11.56 52.56 23.53
CA SER A 725 10.15 52.29 23.22
C SER A 725 9.95 51.00 22.45
N ASN A 726 11.00 50.32 21.99
CA ASN A 726 10.90 49.08 21.24
C ASN A 726 10.33 47.94 22.11
N LYS A 727 9.26 47.32 21.63
CA LYS A 727 8.50 46.31 22.38
C LYS A 727 8.40 44.95 21.67
N ALA A 728 8.48 44.94 20.34
CA ALA A 728 8.53 43.72 19.53
C ALA A 728 9.30 43.96 18.24
N ILE A 729 9.86 42.89 17.68
CA ILE A 729 10.53 42.89 16.38
C ILE A 729 9.90 41.85 15.46
N ALA A 730 9.83 42.15 14.17
CA ALA A 730 9.36 41.24 13.14
C ALA A 730 10.14 41.48 11.85
N VAL A 731 10.18 40.48 10.98
CA VAL A 731 10.88 40.54 9.69
C VAL A 731 9.91 40.28 8.55
N GLY A 732 10.04 41.04 7.47
CA GLY A 732 9.29 40.87 6.23
C GLY A 732 10.23 40.90 5.04
N GLY A 733 10.42 39.76 4.37
CA GLY A 733 11.49 39.59 3.39
C GLY A 733 12.85 39.85 4.04
N ASN A 734 13.59 40.85 3.55
CA ASN A 734 14.88 41.27 4.09
C ASN A 734 14.80 42.47 5.05
N ASN A 735 13.60 42.97 5.33
CA ASN A 735 13.39 44.17 6.13
C ASN A 735 13.06 43.82 7.58
N LEU A 736 13.65 44.58 8.51
CA LEU A 736 13.34 44.52 9.94
C LEU A 736 12.32 45.60 10.29
N TYR A 737 11.29 45.20 11.05
CA TYR A 737 10.25 46.07 11.58
C TYR A 737 10.25 46.02 13.10
N VAL A 738 9.97 47.16 13.73
CA VAL A 738 9.96 47.30 15.18
C VAL A 738 8.63 47.93 15.60
N LEU A 739 7.97 47.32 16.58
CA LEU A 739 6.76 47.85 17.21
C LEU A 739 7.15 48.65 18.44
N HIS A 740 6.72 49.91 18.50
CA HIS A 740 6.90 50.76 19.66
C HIS A 740 5.77 50.59 20.69
N THR A 741 6.02 50.98 21.93
CA THR A 741 5.06 50.95 23.06
C THR A 741 3.73 51.66 22.78
N LYS A 742 3.73 52.68 21.91
CA LYS A 742 2.52 53.44 21.50
C LYS A 742 1.74 52.81 20.34
N GLY A 743 2.23 51.70 19.78
CA GLY A 743 1.58 50.98 18.67
C GLY A 743 2.14 51.33 17.29
N ASP A 744 3.05 52.30 17.18
CA ASP A 744 3.68 52.66 15.91
C ASP A 744 4.60 51.53 15.42
N ILE A 745 4.56 51.21 14.12
CA ILE A 745 5.46 50.24 13.49
C ILE A 745 6.46 50.99 12.63
N TRP A 746 7.74 50.80 12.91
CA TRP A 746 8.84 51.44 12.20
C TRP A 746 9.60 50.39 11.40
N GLN A 747 9.96 50.71 10.16
CA GLN A 747 10.90 49.90 9.38
C GLN A 747 12.31 50.42 9.63
N LEU A 748 13.23 49.53 10.01
CA LEU A 748 14.64 49.88 10.14
C LEU A 748 15.26 49.95 8.74
N ILE A 749 15.56 51.18 8.29
CA ILE A 749 16.29 51.42 7.04
C ILE A 749 17.77 51.48 7.41
N GLY A 750 18.60 50.63 6.80
CA GLY A 750 20.05 50.66 7.01
C GLY A 750 20.62 52.05 6.71
N ALA A 751 21.76 52.41 7.29
CA ALA A 751 22.40 53.70 7.01
C ALA A 751 22.52 53.89 5.48
N PRO A 752 22.15 55.07 4.93
CA PRO A 752 22.37 55.34 3.52
C PRO A 752 23.86 55.12 3.23
N GLY A 753 24.17 54.23 2.29
CA GLY A 753 25.54 54.04 1.82
C GLY A 753 26.11 55.36 1.33
N PRO A 754 27.44 55.58 1.40
CA PRO A 754 28.04 56.80 0.88
C PRO A 754 27.70 56.91 -0.60
N GLY A 755 27.01 57.98 -0.98
CA GLY A 755 26.55 58.25 -2.34
C GLY A 755 27.65 58.68 -3.29
#